data_AF-A0A835JL13-F1
#
_entry.id   AF-A0A835JL13-F1
#
_cell.length_a   1.000
_cell.length_b   1.000
_cell.length_c   1.000
_cell.angle_alpha   90.00
_cell.angle_beta   90.00
_cell.angle_gamma   90.00
#
_symmetry.space_group_name_H-M   'P 1'
#
loop_
_entity.id
_entity.type
_entity.pdbx_description
1 polymer ?
#
loop_
_entity_poly.entity_id
_entity_poly.type
_entity_poly.pdbx_seq_one_letter_code
_entity_poly.pdbx_strand_id
1 'polypeptide(L)'
;MDVKSVEDMIEASSGVHFSGFHMNGLELRNTEVGQLTTLAAEEMHMQPFVIVNPEMGGIGFDVDLVMKIKTVGLGVAGGAASGKTTVCDMIIQQLHDQRVVLVNQDSFYHDLTEEELTRVHEYNFDHPDAFDTEQLLCAMEKLRHGQAVDIPNYDFKSYKNNVFPARRVNPSDVILLEGILIFHDPRVRELMNMKVFVDTDADVRLARRIRRDTAEKGRDIGTVLDQYSKFVKPAFDDFILPTKKFADIIIPRGGDNHVAIDLIGFLHSNLTWERDMNSNGKLVLIMIKKNMLPAFLALCTVLLFAYSHPTIITCLMQIRGSVYTGVDFCKRLCGVSIIRSGESMENALRACCKGIKIGKILIHREGDNGQQLIYEKLPQDISDRHVLLLDPILGTGNSAVQAILLLISKGVPESNIIFLNLISAPQGVHVVCKRFPRIKIVTSEIETGLNEDFRVVPGMDELIKTAKYIATPGKGILAADESTGTIGKRLSSINVENIESNRQALRELLFTYGKALPYLSGVILFEETLYQKTSDGKPFVEVLQENNVIPGIKVDKGVVELAGTDGETTTQGFDSLGARCQQYYKAGARFAKWRAVLKIGPTEPSELSIQQNAQGLARYAIICQENGLVPIVEPEILTDGAHDIKKCAAVTETVLAAVYKALNDHHVLLEGTLLKPNMVTPGSDSPKVTPEVIAEFTVTALRRTVPPAVPGIVFLSGGQSEEEATLNLNAMNKLEVLKPWTLSFSFGRALQKSTLKTWAGKKENVEKAQEVFLVRCKANSDATLGKYAGGGTGGLASESLFEKGYKY
;
A
#
# COMPACT_ATOMS: atom_id res chain seq x y z
N MET A 1 35.33 -46.28 21.56
CA MET A 1 34.30 -47.33 21.49
C MET A 1 32.93 -46.71 21.72
N ASP A 2 32.21 -46.13 20.75
CA ASP A 2 32.51 -45.48 19.46
C ASP A 2 31.25 -44.60 19.17
N VAL A 3 31.33 -43.33 18.74
CA VAL A 3 31.54 -42.87 17.35
C VAL A 3 30.53 -43.57 16.41
N LYS A 4 29.50 -42.92 15.84
CA LYS A 4 29.59 -41.82 14.85
C LYS A 4 28.23 -41.09 14.55
N SER A 5 28.32 -40.07 13.68
CA SER A 5 27.34 -39.22 12.96
C SER A 5 25.88 -39.71 12.82
N VAL A 6 24.82 -38.87 12.81
CA VAL A 6 24.58 -37.50 12.29
C VAL A 6 24.49 -37.38 10.75
N GLU A 7 24.42 -38.51 10.02
CA GLU A 7 24.24 -38.53 8.55
C GLU A 7 22.86 -39.06 8.07
N ASP A 8 22.01 -39.60 8.96
CA ASP A 8 20.78 -40.34 8.58
C ASP A 8 19.47 -39.51 8.44
N MET A 9 19.53 -38.19 8.21
CA MET A 9 18.29 -37.37 8.03
C MET A 9 18.32 -36.36 6.86
N ILE A 10 19.20 -36.53 5.87
CA ILE A 10 19.13 -35.78 4.59
C ILE A 10 19.44 -36.71 3.41
N GLU A 11 18.48 -37.55 3.00
CA GLU A 11 18.44 -38.10 1.61
C GLU A 11 17.09 -38.81 1.30
N ALA A 12 16.04 -38.06 0.95
CA ALA A 12 14.78 -38.66 0.46
C ALA A 12 13.80 -37.70 -0.28
N SER A 13 14.23 -36.98 -1.33
CA SER A 13 13.32 -36.57 -2.45
C SER A 13 14.04 -35.80 -3.57
N SER A 14 14.85 -36.48 -4.39
CA SER A 14 15.26 -36.00 -5.71
C SER A 14 15.04 -37.13 -6.73
N GLY A 15 14.02 -37.00 -7.57
CA GLY A 15 13.62 -38.09 -8.48
C GLY A 15 12.35 -37.77 -9.27
N VAL A 16 12.53 -37.16 -10.44
CA VAL A 16 11.46 -36.83 -11.38
C VAL A 16 10.97 -38.09 -12.08
N HIS A 17 9.65 -38.25 -12.24
CA HIS A 17 9.07 -39.26 -13.15
C HIS A 17 8.23 -38.60 -14.24
N PHE A 18 8.46 -39.06 -15.47
CA PHE A 18 7.91 -38.53 -16.72
C PHE A 18 7.18 -39.65 -17.48
N SER A 19 5.99 -39.39 -18.01
CA SER A 19 5.30 -40.23 -19.00
C SER A 19 4.09 -39.46 -19.58
N GLY A 20 3.88 -39.33 -20.90
CA GLY A 20 4.74 -39.64 -22.05
C GLY A 20 3.95 -39.56 -23.38
N PHE A 21 4.62 -39.15 -24.47
CA PHE A 21 4.20 -39.23 -25.89
C PHE A 21 2.95 -38.42 -26.33
N HIS A 22 2.82 -37.91 -27.57
CA HIS A 22 3.52 -38.19 -28.84
C HIS A 22 3.87 -36.91 -29.64
N MET A 23 4.89 -37.00 -30.51
CA MET A 23 5.15 -36.05 -31.61
C MET A 23 4.67 -36.60 -32.95
N ASN A 24 4.27 -35.71 -33.87
CA ASN A 24 4.61 -35.74 -35.31
C ASN A 24 4.08 -34.49 -36.04
N GLY A 25 4.84 -33.94 -37.00
CA GLY A 25 4.39 -32.83 -37.86
C GLY A 25 5.45 -31.76 -38.15
N LEU A 26 6.54 -32.13 -38.84
CA LEU A 26 7.47 -31.18 -39.45
C LEU A 26 6.92 -30.68 -40.79
N GLU A 27 7.05 -29.39 -41.09
CA GLU A 27 7.65 -28.97 -42.36
C GLU A 27 8.23 -27.55 -42.35
N LEU A 28 9.21 -27.33 -43.22
CA LEU A 28 9.93 -26.06 -43.47
C LEU A 28 9.18 -25.26 -44.56
N ARG A 29 9.51 -24.06 -45.05
CA ARG A 29 10.66 -23.12 -45.06
C ARG A 29 10.05 -21.77 -45.58
N ASN A 30 10.59 -20.55 -45.44
CA ASN A 30 11.76 -20.01 -46.14
C ASN A 30 11.93 -18.50 -45.79
N THR A 31 13.14 -17.99 -45.99
CA THR A 31 13.59 -16.59 -45.85
C THR A 31 13.74 -15.87 -47.20
N GLU A 32 13.58 -14.53 -47.23
CA GLU A 32 14.31 -13.54 -48.07
C GLU A 32 14.00 -12.12 -47.51
N VAL A 33 14.91 -11.25 -47.05
CA VAL A 33 16.09 -10.54 -47.65
C VAL A 33 15.71 -9.27 -48.44
N GLY A 34 16.27 -8.08 -48.12
CA GLY A 34 16.12 -6.92 -49.05
C GLY A 34 16.42 -5.44 -48.69
N GLN A 35 17.54 -5.09 -48.02
CA GLN A 35 18.32 -3.83 -48.22
C GLN A 35 17.79 -2.39 -47.87
N LEU A 36 18.76 -1.45 -47.80
CA LEU A 36 18.71 -0.05 -47.31
C LEU A 36 18.57 1.00 -48.43
N THR A 37 18.21 2.25 -48.07
CA THR A 37 18.75 3.47 -48.71
C THR A 37 18.77 4.71 -47.79
N THR A 38 19.63 5.67 -48.14
CA THR A 38 19.85 7.00 -47.50
C THR A 38 19.17 8.14 -48.32
N LEU A 39 19.18 9.44 -48.00
CA LEU A 39 19.99 10.32 -47.11
C LEU A 39 19.21 11.66 -46.89
N ALA A 40 19.88 12.67 -46.32
CA ALA A 40 19.61 14.13 -46.38
C ALA A 40 18.68 14.77 -45.32
N ALA A 41 18.87 16.08 -45.12
CA ALA A 41 18.47 16.88 -43.96
C ALA A 41 17.93 18.28 -44.33
N GLU A 42 17.56 19.05 -43.30
CA GLU A 42 17.40 20.53 -43.20
C GLU A 42 15.99 21.12 -42.91
N GLU A 43 15.82 21.50 -41.64
CA GLU A 43 15.32 22.78 -41.05
C GLU A 43 13.97 23.48 -41.36
N MET A 44 13.54 24.21 -40.32
CA MET A 44 12.60 25.36 -40.22
C MET A 44 11.07 25.16 -40.07
N HIS A 45 10.64 25.26 -38.80
CA HIS A 45 9.49 25.99 -38.24
C HIS A 45 8.21 26.27 -39.08
N MET A 46 7.04 25.86 -38.53
CA MET A 46 6.03 26.76 -37.90
C MET A 46 4.89 25.94 -37.22
N GLN A 47 4.02 26.62 -36.44
CA GLN A 47 2.98 25.99 -35.59
C GLN A 47 1.70 25.52 -36.36
N PRO A 48 0.60 25.14 -35.68
CA PRO A 48 0.22 23.77 -35.37
C PRO A 48 -0.92 23.26 -36.26
N PHE A 49 -0.93 21.96 -36.60
CA PHE A 49 -2.03 21.35 -37.35
C PHE A 49 -2.73 20.23 -36.57
N VAL A 50 -4.07 20.30 -36.56
CA VAL A 50 -5.01 19.34 -35.96
C VAL A 50 -5.99 18.88 -37.03
N ILE A 51 -5.88 17.62 -37.45
CA ILE A 51 -6.85 16.81 -38.22
C ILE A 51 -6.47 15.36 -37.83
N VAL A 52 -7.24 14.50 -37.14
CA VAL A 52 -8.68 14.16 -37.06
C VAL A 52 -9.24 13.49 -38.32
N ASN A 53 -9.29 12.15 -38.33
CA ASN A 53 -10.45 11.39 -38.86
C ASN A 53 -10.50 9.95 -38.30
N PRO A 54 -11.58 9.16 -38.52
CA PRO A 54 -12.26 8.39 -37.47
C PRO A 54 -11.81 6.91 -37.45
N GLU A 55 -12.12 6.06 -36.46
CA GLU A 55 -13.38 5.87 -35.72
C GLU A 55 -13.13 5.42 -34.27
N MET A 56 -14.02 5.80 -33.33
CA MET A 56 -14.20 5.22 -31.98
C MET A 56 -12.89 4.78 -31.26
N GLY A 57 -12.12 5.69 -30.68
CA GLY A 57 -12.54 6.35 -29.44
C GLY A 57 -11.75 5.89 -28.21
N GLY A 58 -10.42 5.76 -28.33
CA GLY A 58 -9.53 5.41 -27.23
C GLY A 58 -8.20 6.15 -27.37
N ILE A 59 -7.70 6.73 -26.28
CA ILE A 59 -6.38 7.37 -26.26
C ILE A 59 -5.34 6.25 -26.19
N GLY A 60 -4.87 5.81 -27.37
CA GLY A 60 -3.70 4.97 -27.47
C GLY A 60 -2.46 5.75 -27.04
N PHE A 61 -1.92 5.41 -25.88
CA PHE A 61 -0.51 5.67 -25.61
C PHE A 61 0.31 4.76 -26.53
N ASP A 62 1.36 5.33 -27.12
CA ASP A 62 2.37 4.54 -27.84
C ASP A 62 3.27 3.88 -26.79
N VAL A 63 3.11 2.57 -26.57
CA VAL A 63 3.72 1.84 -25.45
C VAL A 63 5.00 1.10 -25.85
N ASP A 64 5.38 1.11 -27.12
CA ASP A 64 6.53 0.36 -27.64
C ASP A 64 7.86 1.14 -27.53
N LEU A 65 8.28 1.41 -26.30
CA LEU A 65 9.68 1.71 -25.99
C LEU A 65 10.18 0.94 -24.75
N VAL A 66 10.29 -0.38 -24.88
CA VAL A 66 10.94 -1.25 -23.88
C VAL A 66 12.42 -0.88 -23.74
N MET A 67 12.73 0.02 -22.81
CA MET A 67 14.12 0.35 -22.46
C MET A 67 14.80 -0.83 -21.78
N LYS A 68 15.96 -1.25 -22.31
CA LYS A 68 16.80 -2.27 -21.66
C LYS A 68 17.25 -1.78 -20.28
N ILE A 69 16.97 -2.59 -19.26
CA ILE A 69 17.40 -2.38 -17.87
C ILE A 69 18.94 -2.25 -17.84
N LYS A 70 19.45 -1.22 -17.16
CA LYS A 70 20.89 -1.09 -16.84
C LYS A 70 21.14 -1.66 -15.44
N THR A 71 22.13 -2.56 -15.33
CA THR A 71 22.63 -3.08 -14.07
C THR A 71 23.06 -1.97 -13.11
N VAL A 72 22.63 -2.08 -11.84
CA VAL A 72 22.84 -1.09 -10.77
C VAL A 72 23.92 -1.57 -9.80
N GLY A 73 24.93 -0.75 -9.53
CA GLY A 73 25.98 -1.03 -8.53
C GLY A 73 25.75 -0.28 -7.21
N LEU A 74 25.71 -0.99 -6.09
CA LEU A 74 25.62 -0.44 -4.73
C LEU A 74 26.87 -0.82 -3.93
N GLY A 75 27.62 0.17 -3.46
CA GLY A 75 28.78 -0.04 -2.59
C GLY A 75 28.43 0.09 -1.11
N VAL A 76 28.86 -0.86 -0.28
CA VAL A 76 28.72 -0.84 1.19
C VAL A 76 30.10 -0.85 1.84
N ALA A 77 30.53 0.30 2.37
CA ALA A 77 31.82 0.51 3.02
C ALA A 77 31.70 0.73 4.53
N GLY A 78 32.84 0.77 5.24
CA GLY A 78 32.89 0.97 6.69
C GLY A 78 33.89 0.06 7.38
N GLY A 79 34.29 0.43 8.61
CA GLY A 79 35.37 -0.24 9.34
C GLY A 79 35.13 -1.74 9.59
N ALA A 80 36.20 -2.48 9.89
CA ALA A 80 36.09 -3.87 10.32
C ALA A 80 35.11 -4.00 11.53
N ALA A 81 34.26 -5.02 11.50
CA ALA A 81 33.20 -5.29 12.50
C ALA A 81 32.15 -4.18 12.72
N SER A 82 31.97 -3.24 11.77
CA SER A 82 30.89 -2.24 11.79
C SER A 82 29.48 -2.81 11.53
N GLY A 83 29.37 -3.98 10.88
CA GLY A 83 28.09 -4.59 10.50
C GLY A 83 27.71 -4.43 9.04
N LYS A 84 28.66 -4.10 8.14
CA LYS A 84 28.46 -4.09 6.69
C LYS A 84 27.76 -5.34 6.15
N THR A 85 28.27 -6.52 6.47
CA THR A 85 27.72 -7.81 6.00
C THR A 85 26.27 -7.97 6.44
N THR A 86 25.94 -7.64 7.69
CA THR A 86 24.56 -7.63 8.19
C THR A 86 23.65 -6.68 7.41
N VAL A 87 24.16 -5.51 7.01
CA VAL A 87 23.43 -4.58 6.12
C VAL A 87 23.23 -5.20 4.73
N CYS A 88 24.26 -5.82 4.14
CA CYS A 88 24.17 -6.52 2.86
C CYS A 88 23.15 -7.67 2.90
N ASP A 89 23.21 -8.53 3.92
CA ASP A 89 22.32 -9.69 4.11
C ASP A 89 20.86 -9.25 4.22
N MET A 90 20.57 -8.20 5.00
CA MET A 90 19.23 -7.64 5.12
C MET A 90 18.73 -7.02 3.79
N ILE A 91 19.60 -6.39 3.00
CA ILE A 91 19.26 -5.89 1.66
C ILE A 91 18.92 -7.06 0.72
N ILE A 92 19.70 -8.15 0.74
CA ILE A 92 19.47 -9.35 -0.07
C ILE A 92 18.12 -10.00 0.30
N GLN A 93 17.85 -10.17 1.60
CA GLN A 93 16.58 -10.72 2.10
C GLN A 93 15.36 -9.90 1.64
N GLN A 94 15.46 -8.57 1.63
CA GLN A 94 14.37 -7.69 1.17
C GLN A 94 14.19 -7.66 -0.36
N LEU A 95 15.15 -8.20 -1.13
CA LEU A 95 15.14 -8.21 -2.60
C LEU A 95 14.71 -9.54 -3.23
N HIS A 96 14.40 -10.55 -2.42
CA HIS A 96 13.91 -11.87 -2.85
C HIS A 96 14.82 -12.58 -3.88
N ASP A 97 16.12 -12.67 -3.55
CA ASP A 97 17.20 -13.52 -4.12
C ASP A 97 17.48 -13.53 -5.64
N GLN A 98 16.49 -13.45 -6.53
CA GLN A 98 16.68 -13.81 -7.95
C GLN A 98 17.32 -12.73 -8.83
N ARG A 99 17.66 -11.56 -8.27
CA ARG A 99 18.13 -10.38 -9.04
C ARG A 99 19.35 -9.65 -8.45
N VAL A 100 19.98 -10.20 -7.42
CA VAL A 100 21.09 -9.55 -6.69
C VAL A 100 22.32 -10.43 -6.67
N VAL A 101 23.50 -9.84 -6.83
CA VAL A 101 24.76 -10.54 -6.55
C VAL A 101 25.70 -9.74 -5.66
N LEU A 102 26.26 -10.43 -4.65
CA LEU A 102 27.23 -9.89 -3.69
C LEU A 102 28.67 -10.24 -4.10
N VAL A 103 29.44 -9.20 -4.32
CA VAL A 103 30.90 -9.15 -4.52
C VAL A 103 31.53 -8.62 -3.22
N ASN A 104 32.48 -9.35 -2.65
CA ASN A 104 33.22 -8.90 -1.46
C ASN A 104 34.66 -8.51 -1.88
N GLN A 105 35.13 -7.35 -1.42
CA GLN A 105 36.50 -6.89 -1.58
C GLN A 105 37.53 -7.89 -1.01
N ASP A 106 37.17 -8.63 0.06
CA ASP A 106 38.02 -9.66 0.68
C ASP A 106 38.37 -10.83 -0.27
N SER A 107 37.69 -10.97 -1.41
CA SER A 107 38.08 -11.93 -2.45
C SER A 107 39.37 -11.53 -3.19
N PHE A 108 39.74 -10.24 -3.18
CA PHE A 108 40.76 -9.66 -4.05
C PHE A 108 42.03 -9.24 -3.29
N TYR A 109 42.43 -9.96 -2.24
CA TYR A 109 43.76 -9.76 -1.64
C TYR A 109 44.86 -10.26 -2.58
N HIS A 110 46.04 -9.64 -2.53
CA HIS A 110 47.23 -10.21 -3.15
C HIS A 110 47.73 -11.47 -2.42
N ASP A 111 48.31 -12.41 -3.18
CA ASP A 111 49.02 -13.57 -2.63
C ASP A 111 50.26 -13.11 -1.86
N LEU A 112 50.47 -13.65 -0.65
CA LEU A 112 51.69 -13.36 0.11
C LEU A 112 52.90 -14.09 -0.49
N THR A 113 54.02 -13.37 -0.59
CA THR A 113 55.33 -13.95 -0.90
C THR A 113 55.81 -14.88 0.22
N GLU A 114 56.82 -15.72 -0.06
CA GLU A 114 57.40 -16.59 0.98
C GLU A 114 57.99 -15.79 2.16
N GLU A 115 58.56 -14.61 1.91
CA GLU A 115 59.07 -13.74 2.96
C GLU A 115 57.95 -13.16 3.85
N GLU A 116 56.82 -12.78 3.26
CA GLU A 116 55.65 -12.28 4.00
C GLU A 116 54.92 -13.42 4.73
N LEU A 117 54.90 -14.63 4.17
CA LEU A 117 54.39 -15.84 4.83
C LEU A 117 55.15 -16.17 6.12
N THR A 118 56.44 -15.86 6.22
CA THR A 118 57.18 -16.00 7.50
C THR A 118 56.81 -14.92 8.53
N ARG A 119 56.23 -13.80 8.10
CA ARG A 119 55.93 -12.59 8.91
C ARG A 119 54.47 -12.14 8.80
N VAL A 120 53.54 -13.06 8.58
CA VAL A 120 52.09 -12.77 8.42
C VAL A 120 51.50 -11.90 9.52
N HIS A 121 51.98 -12.08 10.76
CA HIS A 121 51.58 -11.31 11.94
C HIS A 121 52.06 -9.84 11.91
N GLU A 122 52.86 -9.46 10.93
CA GLU A 122 53.31 -8.09 10.65
C GLU A 122 52.69 -7.50 9.37
N TYR A 123 51.93 -8.29 8.59
CA TYR A 123 51.31 -7.84 7.35
C TYR A 123 50.00 -7.09 7.62
N ASN A 124 49.81 -5.94 6.97
CA ASN A 124 48.65 -5.08 7.16
C ASN A 124 47.57 -5.30 6.09
N PHE A 125 46.67 -6.26 6.34
CA PHE A 125 45.50 -6.53 5.50
C PHE A 125 44.48 -5.38 5.44
N ASP A 126 44.53 -4.41 6.36
CA ASP A 126 43.66 -3.23 6.32
C ASP A 126 44.29 -2.06 5.50
N HIS A 127 45.41 -2.28 4.78
CA HIS A 127 46.05 -1.28 3.89
C HIS A 127 45.53 -1.36 2.43
N PRO A 128 45.44 -0.24 1.68
CA PRO A 128 45.03 -0.26 0.26
C PRO A 128 45.87 -1.20 -0.62
N ASP A 129 47.19 -1.22 -0.44
CA ASP A 129 48.12 -2.04 -1.23
C ASP A 129 47.98 -3.56 -1.01
N ALA A 130 47.16 -4.00 -0.04
CA ALA A 130 46.86 -5.41 0.16
C ALA A 130 45.89 -5.97 -0.90
N PHE A 131 45.23 -5.12 -1.71
CA PHE A 131 44.14 -5.50 -2.61
C PHE A 131 44.47 -5.29 -4.10
N ASP A 132 44.21 -6.33 -4.92
CA ASP A 132 44.23 -6.25 -6.37
C ASP A 132 43.01 -5.46 -6.90
N THR A 133 43.18 -4.14 -6.89
CA THR A 133 42.14 -3.19 -7.34
C THR A 133 41.90 -3.28 -8.84
N GLU A 134 42.88 -3.68 -9.65
CA GLU A 134 42.70 -3.85 -11.10
C GLU A 134 41.83 -5.07 -11.42
N GLN A 135 42.03 -6.19 -10.71
CA GLN A 135 41.19 -7.38 -10.82
C GLN A 135 39.75 -7.10 -10.36
N LEU A 136 39.57 -6.34 -9.27
CA LEU A 136 38.25 -5.89 -8.80
C LEU A 136 37.54 -5.00 -9.84
N LEU A 137 38.24 -4.00 -10.40
CA LEU A 137 37.71 -3.12 -11.45
C LEU A 137 37.28 -3.94 -12.68
N CYS A 138 38.15 -4.83 -13.16
CA CYS A 138 37.87 -5.72 -14.29
C CYS A 138 36.63 -6.60 -14.04
N ALA A 139 36.45 -7.13 -12.82
CA ALA A 139 35.30 -7.93 -12.46
C ALA A 139 33.99 -7.12 -12.43
N MET A 140 34.03 -5.93 -11.82
CA MET A 140 32.88 -5.04 -11.75
C MET A 140 32.46 -4.50 -13.13
N GLU A 141 33.41 -4.17 -14.01
CA GLU A 141 33.12 -3.75 -15.38
C GLU A 141 32.47 -4.87 -16.20
N LYS A 142 32.98 -6.10 -16.13
CA LYS A 142 32.39 -7.27 -16.81
C LYS A 142 30.93 -7.48 -16.38
N LEU A 143 30.65 -7.45 -15.08
CA LEU A 143 29.29 -7.61 -14.56
C LEU A 143 28.34 -6.49 -15.00
N ARG A 144 28.79 -5.23 -15.04
CA ARG A 144 28.01 -4.10 -15.57
C ARG A 144 27.72 -4.20 -17.08
N HIS A 145 28.52 -4.94 -17.83
CA HIS A 145 28.30 -5.23 -19.25
C HIS A 145 27.52 -6.53 -19.50
N GLY A 146 26.93 -7.14 -18.46
CA GLY A 146 26.17 -8.38 -18.60
C GLY A 146 27.04 -9.62 -18.85
N GLN A 147 28.31 -9.59 -18.46
CA GLN A 147 29.24 -10.72 -18.58
C GLN A 147 29.46 -11.38 -17.23
N ALA A 148 29.38 -12.71 -17.18
CA ALA A 148 29.70 -13.48 -15.98
C ALA A 148 31.22 -13.52 -15.73
N VAL A 149 31.61 -13.43 -14.46
CA VAL A 149 33.02 -13.37 -14.03
C VAL A 149 33.31 -14.46 -13.00
N ASP A 150 34.54 -14.96 -12.99
CA ASP A 150 35.05 -15.84 -11.93
C ASP A 150 35.67 -14.97 -10.84
N ILE A 151 35.05 -14.95 -9.65
CA ILE A 151 35.57 -14.20 -8.51
C ILE A 151 36.55 -15.10 -7.75
N PRO A 152 37.79 -14.62 -7.46
CA PRO A 152 38.75 -15.37 -6.67
C PRO A 152 38.25 -15.68 -5.25
N ASN A 153 38.79 -16.74 -4.67
CA ASN A 153 38.52 -17.14 -3.30
C ASN A 153 39.83 -17.13 -2.51
N TYR A 154 40.07 -16.03 -1.81
CA TYR A 154 41.27 -15.86 -0.98
C TYR A 154 41.15 -16.69 0.31
N ASP A 155 42.06 -17.65 0.49
CA ASP A 155 42.06 -18.50 1.68
C ASP A 155 43.00 -17.93 2.76
N PHE A 156 42.41 -17.39 3.83
CA PHE A 156 43.12 -16.87 5.00
C PHE A 156 43.92 -17.92 5.81
N LYS A 157 43.91 -19.21 5.42
CA LYS A 157 44.82 -20.23 5.99
C LYS A 157 46.11 -20.37 5.19
N SER A 158 46.03 -20.33 3.85
CA SER A 158 47.19 -20.44 2.95
C SER A 158 47.72 -19.09 2.45
N TYR A 159 46.97 -18.00 2.65
CA TYR A 159 47.25 -16.62 2.22
C TYR A 159 47.47 -16.47 0.71
N LYS A 160 46.72 -17.27 -0.06
CA LYS A 160 46.74 -17.29 -1.52
C LYS A 160 45.33 -17.34 -2.10
N ASN A 161 45.19 -16.83 -3.31
CA ASN A 161 44.00 -16.99 -4.12
C ASN A 161 43.93 -18.41 -4.68
N ASN A 162 42.99 -19.20 -4.18
CA ASN A 162 42.72 -20.51 -4.75
C ASN A 162 41.99 -20.33 -6.08
N VAL A 163 42.73 -20.53 -7.19
CA VAL A 163 42.20 -20.44 -8.57
C VAL A 163 41.07 -21.46 -8.81
N PHE A 164 41.02 -22.54 -8.04
CA PHE A 164 39.94 -23.53 -8.08
C PHE A 164 39.44 -23.95 -6.69
N PRO A 165 38.10 -24.04 -6.49
CA PRO A 165 37.04 -23.56 -7.37
C PRO A 165 36.84 -22.04 -7.21
N ALA A 166 37.04 -21.26 -8.28
CA ALA A 166 36.64 -19.86 -8.31
C ALA A 166 35.10 -19.74 -8.26
N ARG A 167 34.58 -18.71 -7.60
CA ARG A 167 33.13 -18.48 -7.50
C ARG A 167 32.64 -17.84 -8.81
N ARG A 168 32.05 -18.64 -9.69
CA ARG A 168 31.35 -18.12 -10.88
C ARG A 168 30.21 -17.21 -10.44
N VAL A 169 30.27 -15.95 -10.84
CA VAL A 169 29.26 -14.93 -10.58
C VAL A 169 28.64 -14.50 -11.91
N ASN A 170 27.34 -14.78 -12.04
CA ASN A 170 26.54 -14.34 -13.18
C ASN A 170 26.18 -12.86 -13.04
N PRO A 171 26.01 -12.13 -14.15
CA PRO A 171 25.47 -10.78 -14.11
C PRO A 171 24.05 -10.81 -13.52
N SER A 172 23.69 -9.73 -12.85
CA SER A 172 22.37 -9.55 -12.25
C SER A 172 21.91 -8.11 -12.44
N ASP A 173 20.66 -7.81 -12.11
CA ASP A 173 20.15 -6.43 -12.15
C ASP A 173 20.85 -5.56 -11.09
N VAL A 174 21.31 -6.17 -10.00
CA VAL A 174 21.95 -5.51 -8.86
C VAL A 174 23.29 -6.15 -8.52
N ILE A 175 24.33 -5.32 -8.39
CA ILE A 175 25.65 -5.72 -7.87
C ILE A 175 25.87 -5.02 -6.54
N LEU A 176 25.87 -5.77 -5.45
CA LEU A 176 26.34 -5.33 -4.14
C LEU A 176 27.86 -5.51 -4.08
N LEU A 177 28.60 -4.43 -3.84
CA LEU A 177 30.04 -4.48 -3.57
C LEU A 177 30.28 -4.11 -2.10
N GLU A 178 30.66 -5.08 -1.28
CA GLU A 178 31.03 -4.87 0.13
C GLU A 178 32.55 -4.78 0.28
N GLY A 179 33.06 -3.91 1.16
CA GLY A 179 34.44 -4.00 1.62
C GLY A 179 34.83 -2.91 2.63
N ILE A 180 36.05 -2.98 3.14
CA ILE A 180 36.56 -1.95 4.07
C ILE A 180 37.05 -0.69 3.35
N LEU A 181 37.56 -0.83 2.12
CA LEU A 181 38.29 0.21 1.39
C LEU A 181 37.74 0.47 -0.03
N ILE A 182 36.55 -0.05 -0.38
CA ILE A 182 35.92 0.14 -1.70
C ILE A 182 35.64 1.61 -2.09
N PHE A 183 35.70 2.55 -1.13
CA PHE A 183 35.57 4.00 -1.38
C PHE A 183 36.93 4.74 -1.41
N HIS A 184 38.05 4.03 -1.31
CA HIS A 184 39.39 4.60 -1.37
C HIS A 184 39.72 5.03 -2.81
N ASP A 185 39.78 4.08 -3.74
CA ASP A 185 40.05 4.35 -5.15
C ASP A 185 38.87 5.12 -5.81
N PRO A 186 39.12 6.20 -6.58
CA PRO A 186 38.07 6.93 -7.30
C PRO A 186 37.40 6.11 -8.40
N ARG A 187 38.15 5.25 -9.11
CA ARG A 187 37.66 4.43 -10.23
C ARG A 187 36.61 3.44 -9.74
N VAL A 188 36.86 2.79 -8.60
CA VAL A 188 35.91 1.86 -7.96
C VAL A 188 34.62 2.58 -7.55
N ARG A 189 34.71 3.83 -7.07
CA ARG A 189 33.55 4.66 -6.72
C ARG A 189 32.72 5.07 -7.94
N GLU A 190 33.34 5.31 -9.09
CA GLU A 190 32.66 5.66 -10.34
C GLU A 190 31.87 4.49 -10.96
N LEU A 191 32.18 3.25 -10.57
CA LEU A 191 31.38 2.07 -10.94
C LEU A 191 30.09 1.94 -10.13
N MET A 192 29.95 2.67 -9.01
CA MET A 192 28.80 2.59 -8.10
C MET A 192 27.76 3.67 -8.39
N ASN A 193 26.50 3.26 -8.51
CA ASN A 193 25.35 4.17 -8.56
C ASN A 193 25.03 4.78 -7.19
N MET A 194 25.36 4.07 -6.11
CA MET A 194 25.06 4.48 -4.74
C MET A 194 26.10 3.92 -3.75
N LYS A 195 26.43 4.70 -2.72
CA LYS A 195 27.55 4.48 -1.79
C LYS A 195 27.05 4.62 -0.35
N VAL A 196 27.00 3.52 0.38
CA VAL A 196 26.57 3.42 1.78
C VAL A 196 27.79 3.24 2.68
N PHE A 197 27.92 4.03 3.74
CA PHE A 197 28.97 3.86 4.75
C PHE A 197 28.36 3.47 6.10
N VAL A 198 28.79 2.32 6.64
CA VAL A 198 28.36 1.82 7.93
C VAL A 198 29.25 2.38 9.03
N ASP A 199 28.67 3.27 9.83
CA ASP A 199 29.34 4.04 10.86
C ASP A 199 29.04 3.44 12.24
N THR A 200 30.08 3.06 12.97
CA THR A 200 29.94 2.39 14.27
C THR A 200 31.15 2.68 15.13
N ASP A 201 30.89 2.99 16.40
CA ASP A 201 31.90 3.42 17.35
C ASP A 201 33.02 2.38 17.53
N ALA A 202 34.23 2.87 17.80
CA ALA A 202 35.45 2.04 17.75
C ALA A 202 35.47 0.92 18.81
N ASP A 203 34.90 1.20 19.98
CA ASP A 203 34.69 0.26 21.09
C ASP A 203 33.66 -0.82 20.75
N VAL A 204 32.54 -0.47 20.13
CA VAL A 204 31.53 -1.42 19.64
C VAL A 204 32.12 -2.33 18.56
N ARG A 205 32.88 -1.76 17.60
CA ARG A 205 33.61 -2.54 16.59
C ARG A 205 34.64 -3.46 17.21
N LEU A 206 35.40 -3.00 18.20
CA LEU A 206 36.38 -3.81 18.93
C LEU A 206 35.70 -4.96 19.68
N ALA A 207 34.63 -4.70 20.43
CA ALA A 207 33.87 -5.72 21.16
C ALA A 207 33.28 -6.79 20.22
N ARG A 208 32.73 -6.37 19.07
CA ARG A 208 32.27 -7.28 18.01
C ARG A 208 33.43 -8.10 17.43
N ARG A 209 34.58 -7.49 17.15
CA ARG A 209 35.76 -8.18 16.62
C ARG A 209 36.35 -9.19 17.61
N ILE A 210 36.45 -8.85 18.90
CA ILE A 210 36.89 -9.78 19.94
C ILE A 210 35.97 -11.00 19.96
N ARG A 211 34.65 -10.81 20.12
CA ARG A 211 33.69 -11.93 20.16
C ARG A 211 33.82 -12.85 18.93
N ARG A 212 33.86 -12.26 17.73
CA ARG A 212 34.00 -12.99 16.46
C ARG A 212 35.33 -13.75 16.38
N ASP A 213 36.45 -13.04 16.55
CA ASP A 213 37.78 -13.62 16.31
C ASP A 213 38.19 -14.61 17.42
N THR A 214 37.65 -14.51 18.66
CA THR A 214 37.86 -15.52 19.70
C THR A 214 36.94 -16.74 19.52
N ALA A 215 35.64 -16.53 19.24
CA ALA A 215 34.67 -17.64 19.19
C ALA A 215 34.69 -18.40 17.87
N GLU A 216 34.81 -17.72 16.73
CA GLU A 216 34.75 -18.33 15.39
C GLU A 216 36.15 -18.71 14.87
N LYS A 217 37.19 -17.97 15.25
CA LYS A 217 38.57 -18.15 14.74
C LYS A 217 39.56 -18.67 15.79
N GLY A 218 39.10 -18.92 17.02
CA GLY A 218 39.92 -19.51 18.09
C GLY A 218 41.15 -18.69 18.51
N ARG A 219 41.17 -17.38 18.23
CA ARG A 219 42.33 -16.52 18.54
C ARG A 219 42.33 -16.11 20.01
N ASP A 220 43.52 -15.92 20.58
CA ASP A 220 43.67 -15.31 21.89
C ASP A 220 43.27 -13.82 21.91
N ILE A 221 42.71 -13.35 23.03
CA ILE A 221 42.24 -11.97 23.21
C ILE A 221 43.41 -10.98 23.10
N GLY A 222 44.57 -11.29 23.67
CA GLY A 222 45.76 -10.44 23.60
C GLY A 222 46.20 -10.24 22.14
N THR A 223 46.30 -11.32 21.37
CA THR A 223 46.65 -11.25 19.94
C THR A 223 45.63 -10.44 19.13
N VAL A 224 44.34 -10.50 19.45
CA VAL A 224 43.31 -9.67 18.79
C VAL A 224 43.43 -8.19 19.16
N LEU A 225 43.74 -7.87 20.42
CA LEU A 225 43.97 -6.50 20.89
C LEU A 225 45.24 -5.88 20.29
N ASP A 226 46.32 -6.67 20.21
CA ASP A 226 47.58 -6.25 19.60
C ASP A 226 47.41 -6.00 18.10
N GLN A 227 46.76 -6.92 17.37
CA GLN A 227 46.47 -6.71 15.94
C GLN A 227 45.56 -5.48 15.73
N TYR A 228 44.56 -5.29 16.59
CA TYR A 228 43.67 -4.13 16.49
C TYR A 228 44.41 -2.80 16.70
N SER A 229 45.30 -2.76 17.69
CA SER A 229 46.07 -1.56 18.04
C SER A 229 47.17 -1.27 17.04
N LYS A 230 47.86 -2.30 16.52
CA LYS A 230 48.99 -2.18 15.57
C LYS A 230 48.53 -1.85 14.14
N PHE A 231 47.39 -2.38 13.70
CA PHE A 231 46.96 -2.28 12.29
C PHE A 231 45.52 -1.78 12.10
N VAL A 232 44.52 -2.43 12.70
CA VAL A 232 43.10 -2.23 12.35
C VAL A 232 42.61 -0.81 12.69
N LYS A 233 43.01 -0.29 13.86
CA LYS A 233 42.63 1.06 14.28
C LYS A 233 43.36 2.14 13.47
N PRO A 234 44.71 2.14 13.34
CA PRO A 234 45.42 3.06 12.44
C PRO A 234 44.85 3.04 11.02
N ALA A 235 44.70 1.87 10.40
CA ALA A 235 44.17 1.77 9.04
C ALA A 235 42.72 2.27 8.91
N PHE A 236 41.89 2.10 9.96
CA PHE A 236 40.57 2.71 9.98
C PHE A 236 40.63 4.24 10.05
N ASP A 237 41.46 4.79 10.91
CA ASP A 237 41.57 6.24 11.09
C ASP A 237 42.23 6.93 9.86
N ASP A 238 43.21 6.28 9.22
CA ASP A 238 44.01 6.80 8.10
C ASP A 238 43.37 6.57 6.72
N PHE A 239 42.79 5.39 6.45
CA PHE A 239 42.32 5.01 5.10
C PHE A 239 40.80 4.85 5.01
N ILE A 240 40.14 4.29 6.02
CA ILE A 240 38.70 3.95 5.93
C ILE A 240 37.81 5.16 6.28
N LEU A 241 37.97 5.72 7.48
CA LEU A 241 37.15 6.83 7.98
C LEU A 241 37.18 8.06 7.07
N PRO A 242 38.30 8.47 6.44
CA PRO A 242 38.31 9.60 5.51
C PRO A 242 37.48 9.37 4.24
N THR A 243 37.15 8.12 3.88
CA THR A 243 36.29 7.81 2.72
C THR A 243 34.80 7.99 3.00
N LYS A 244 34.39 8.09 4.28
CA LYS A 244 33.02 8.39 4.72
C LYS A 244 32.43 9.63 4.05
N LYS A 245 33.27 10.63 3.70
CA LYS A 245 32.89 11.85 2.98
C LYS A 245 32.42 11.61 1.53
N PHE A 246 32.68 10.42 0.97
CA PHE A 246 32.24 10.01 -0.36
C PHE A 246 30.97 9.15 -0.33
N ALA A 247 30.38 8.91 0.83
CA ALA A 247 29.14 8.16 0.97
C ALA A 247 27.92 9.02 0.66
N ASP A 248 26.95 8.46 -0.05
CA ASP A 248 25.65 9.07 -0.29
C ASP A 248 24.69 8.83 0.91
N ILE A 249 24.87 7.71 1.64
CA ILE A 249 24.18 7.40 2.90
C ILE A 249 25.19 6.98 3.97
N ILE A 250 24.96 7.42 5.21
CA ILE A 250 25.68 6.95 6.40
C ILE A 250 24.68 6.22 7.31
N ILE A 251 24.93 4.94 7.64
CA ILE A 251 24.14 4.16 8.59
C ILE A 251 24.83 4.18 9.96
N PRO A 252 24.35 4.96 10.95
CA PRO A 252 24.88 4.88 12.31
C PRO A 252 24.43 3.58 12.98
N ARG A 253 25.34 2.95 13.72
CA ARG A 253 25.19 1.70 14.50
C ARG A 253 25.02 0.40 13.69
N GLY A 254 25.14 0.46 12.36
CA GLY A 254 25.09 -0.71 11.49
C GLY A 254 23.79 -1.51 11.61
N GLY A 255 23.90 -2.84 11.75
CA GLY A 255 22.77 -3.77 11.75
C GLY A 255 21.64 -3.46 12.75
N ASP A 256 21.94 -2.75 13.85
CA ASP A 256 20.94 -2.37 14.87
C ASP A 256 20.00 -1.23 14.40
N ASN A 257 20.26 -0.63 13.24
CA ASN A 257 19.49 0.48 12.69
C ASN A 257 18.55 -0.01 11.59
N HIS A 258 17.63 -0.91 11.95
CA HIS A 258 16.68 -1.54 11.03
C HIS A 258 15.94 -0.50 10.17
N VAL A 259 15.53 0.65 10.72
CA VAL A 259 14.88 1.75 9.97
C VAL A 259 15.73 2.27 8.79
N ALA A 260 17.05 2.38 8.95
CA ALA A 260 17.93 2.83 7.86
C ALA A 260 18.24 1.71 6.86
N ILE A 261 18.10 0.45 7.25
CA ILE A 261 18.35 -0.72 6.40
C ILE A 261 17.10 -1.06 5.58
N ASP A 262 15.92 -1.03 6.21
CA ASP A 262 14.61 -1.08 5.57
C ASP A 262 14.47 0.01 4.51
N LEU A 263 15.02 1.21 4.76
CA LEU A 263 15.07 2.28 3.76
C LEU A 263 15.83 1.84 2.49
N ILE A 264 16.92 1.08 2.62
CA ILE A 264 17.81 0.68 1.51
C ILE A 264 17.27 -0.54 0.75
N GLY A 265 16.72 -1.53 1.44
CA GLY A 265 16.01 -2.63 0.78
C GLY A 265 14.69 -2.19 0.15
N PHE A 266 13.97 -1.23 0.76
CA PHE A 266 12.78 -0.61 0.16
C PHE A 266 13.11 0.24 -1.08
N LEU A 267 14.17 1.05 -0.98
CA LEU A 267 14.78 1.77 -2.11
C LEU A 267 14.93 0.83 -3.30
N HIS A 268 15.60 -0.30 -3.10
CA HIS A 268 15.95 -1.16 -4.22
C HIS A 268 14.77 -2.05 -4.69
N SER A 269 13.91 -2.55 -3.80
CA SER A 269 12.80 -3.45 -4.19
C SER A 269 11.75 -2.79 -5.08
N ASN A 270 11.69 -1.45 -5.12
CA ASN A 270 10.73 -0.68 -5.93
C ASN A 270 11.39 0.25 -6.98
N LEU A 271 12.73 0.36 -7.03
CA LEU A 271 13.44 1.13 -8.07
C LEU A 271 13.58 0.36 -9.40
N THR A 272 12.46 0.06 -10.05
CA THR A 272 12.44 -0.08 -11.51
C THR A 272 12.53 1.31 -12.13
N TRP A 273 13.73 1.69 -12.60
CA TRP A 273 14.00 3.00 -13.18
C TRP A 273 13.35 3.18 -14.56
N GLU A 274 12.06 3.50 -14.61
CA GLU A 274 11.47 4.11 -15.81
C GLU A 274 11.86 5.58 -15.92
N ARG A 275 12.89 5.83 -16.73
CA ARG A 275 13.17 7.17 -17.26
C ARG A 275 12.25 7.41 -18.46
N ASP A 276 11.06 7.95 -18.22
CA ASP A 276 10.35 8.65 -19.30
C ASP A 276 11.11 9.94 -19.64
N MET A 277 12.00 9.85 -20.63
CA MET A 277 12.88 10.93 -21.08
C MET A 277 12.15 11.90 -22.01
N ASN A 278 11.06 12.49 -21.53
CA ASN A 278 10.59 13.74 -22.09
C ASN A 278 11.59 14.87 -21.75
N SER A 279 12.09 15.51 -22.81
CA SER A 279 13.26 16.37 -22.84
C SER A 279 13.48 17.29 -21.61
N ASN A 280 14.71 17.29 -21.09
CA ASN A 280 15.33 18.17 -20.05
C ASN A 280 15.49 17.64 -18.61
N GLY A 281 15.02 16.43 -18.24
CA GLY A 281 15.39 15.81 -16.95
C GLY A 281 14.89 16.55 -15.68
N LYS A 282 13.66 17.09 -15.74
CA LYS A 282 13.08 17.99 -14.73
C LYS A 282 12.16 17.32 -13.69
N LEU A 283 11.59 16.17 -14.02
CA LEU A 283 10.68 15.41 -13.16
C LEU A 283 11.43 14.24 -12.53
N VAL A 284 11.34 14.09 -11.21
CA VAL A 284 11.86 12.92 -10.49
C VAL A 284 10.66 12.13 -9.97
N LEU A 285 10.18 11.20 -10.80
CA LEU A 285 9.19 10.22 -10.39
C LEU A 285 9.88 9.20 -9.47
N ILE A 286 9.36 9.00 -8.27
CA ILE A 286 9.83 7.96 -7.35
C ILE A 286 8.66 7.04 -7.07
N MET A 287 8.53 5.96 -7.82
CA MET A 287 7.47 4.98 -7.60
C MET A 287 7.65 4.28 -6.26
N ILE A 288 6.91 4.73 -5.26
CA ILE A 288 6.79 4.12 -3.94
C ILE A 288 5.42 3.43 -3.90
N LYS A 289 5.39 2.11 -3.68
CA LYS A 289 4.13 1.43 -3.36
C LYS A 289 3.48 2.12 -2.15
N LYS A 290 2.26 2.63 -2.32
CA LYS A 290 1.43 3.27 -1.28
C LYS A 290 1.55 2.50 0.04
N ASN A 291 2.10 3.16 1.07
CA ASN A 291 1.95 2.90 2.53
C ASN A 291 3.07 3.46 3.42
N MET A 292 4.11 4.12 2.89
CA MET A 292 5.15 4.73 3.73
C MET A 292 5.41 6.20 3.43
N LEU A 293 4.53 7.09 3.91
CA LEU A 293 4.78 8.54 3.95
C LEU A 293 6.13 8.89 4.67
N PRO A 294 6.53 8.24 5.77
CA PRO A 294 7.86 8.43 6.36
C PRO A 294 9.01 7.95 5.48
N ALA A 295 8.87 6.82 4.78
CA ALA A 295 9.92 6.36 3.86
C ALA A 295 9.98 7.22 2.59
N PHE A 296 8.85 7.73 2.09
CA PHE A 296 8.81 8.72 1.01
C PHE A 296 9.53 10.01 1.42
N LEU A 297 9.24 10.55 2.60
CA LEU A 297 9.90 11.77 3.10
C LEU A 297 11.38 11.54 3.45
N ALA A 298 11.74 10.35 3.95
CA ALA A 298 13.13 9.96 4.15
C ALA A 298 13.88 9.79 2.83
N LEU A 299 13.28 9.12 1.85
CA LEU A 299 13.85 8.90 0.51
C LEU A 299 14.01 10.22 -0.23
N CYS A 300 13.02 11.11 -0.16
CA CYS A 300 13.15 12.44 -0.72
C CYS A 300 14.24 13.23 -0.01
N THR A 301 14.30 13.22 1.33
CA THR A 301 15.42 13.81 2.08
C THR A 301 16.77 13.29 1.60
N VAL A 302 16.92 11.96 1.47
CA VAL A 302 18.16 11.27 1.07
C VAL A 302 18.56 11.56 -0.38
N LEU A 303 17.63 11.51 -1.34
CA LEU A 303 17.90 11.88 -2.73
C LEU A 303 18.30 13.36 -2.85
N LEU A 304 17.79 14.22 -1.97
CA LEU A 304 18.15 15.63 -1.93
C LEU A 304 19.53 15.90 -1.32
N PHE A 305 20.03 15.00 -0.47
CA PHE A 305 21.46 14.95 -0.11
C PHE A 305 22.30 14.40 -1.27
N ALA A 306 21.86 13.34 -1.97
CA ALA A 306 22.61 12.74 -3.07
C ALA A 306 22.80 13.70 -4.28
N TYR A 307 21.79 14.52 -4.60
CA TYR A 307 21.88 15.53 -5.67
C TYR A 307 22.49 16.89 -5.23
N SER A 308 23.21 16.94 -4.10
CA SER A 308 23.90 18.14 -3.62
C SER A 308 25.07 17.79 -2.72
N HIS A 309 26.30 17.77 -3.27
CA HIS A 309 27.56 17.51 -2.55
C HIS A 309 27.54 18.02 -1.08
N PRO A 310 27.45 17.13 -0.08
CA PRO A 310 27.39 17.53 1.32
C PRO A 310 28.78 17.74 1.89
N THR A 311 29.29 18.98 1.81
CA THR A 311 30.56 19.35 2.46
C THR A 311 30.35 19.51 3.96
N ILE A 312 30.55 18.47 4.76
CA ILE A 312 30.44 18.57 6.23
C ILE A 312 31.41 19.64 6.76
N ILE A 313 30.89 20.67 7.40
CA ILE A 313 31.70 21.70 8.06
C ILE A 313 31.85 21.33 9.53
N THR A 314 33.10 21.15 9.96
CA THR A 314 33.45 20.94 11.37
C THR A 314 33.37 22.27 12.11
N CYS A 315 32.59 22.34 13.19
CA CYS A 315 32.52 23.52 14.05
C CYS A 315 33.14 23.21 15.42
N LEU A 316 34.07 24.05 15.87
CA LEU A 316 34.64 23.97 17.21
C LEU A 316 33.72 24.75 18.18
N MET A 317 32.94 24.03 18.98
CA MET A 317 32.13 24.64 20.04
C MET A 317 32.82 24.49 21.40
N GLN A 318 32.97 25.59 22.13
CA GLN A 318 33.58 25.59 23.45
C GLN A 318 32.48 25.65 24.53
N ILE A 319 32.28 24.54 25.24
CA ILE A 319 31.32 24.46 26.36
C ILE A 319 32.12 24.17 27.64
N ARG A 320 32.01 25.07 28.62
CA ARG A 320 32.67 24.97 29.94
C ARG A 320 34.18 24.71 29.88
N GLY A 321 34.88 25.32 28.92
CA GLY A 321 36.34 25.22 28.76
C GLY A 321 36.82 24.00 27.96
N SER A 322 35.97 23.01 27.70
CA SER A 322 36.27 21.91 26.79
C SER A 322 35.92 22.28 25.35
N VAL A 323 36.83 21.98 24.41
CA VAL A 323 36.61 22.15 22.97
C VAL A 323 35.96 20.88 22.43
N TYR A 324 34.78 21.01 21.81
CA TYR A 324 34.03 19.91 21.24
C TYR A 324 33.98 20.03 19.71
N THR A 325 34.30 18.94 19.02
CA THR A 325 34.23 18.85 17.56
C THR A 325 32.80 18.51 17.14
N GLY A 326 32.02 19.54 16.81
CA GLY A 326 30.65 19.40 16.32
C GLY A 326 30.60 19.23 14.80
N VAL A 327 29.58 18.51 14.32
CA VAL A 327 29.18 18.50 12.90
C VAL A 327 27.95 19.37 12.72
N ASP A 328 27.96 20.27 11.73
CA ASP A 328 26.80 21.06 11.33
C ASP A 328 26.35 20.70 9.90
N PHE A 329 25.06 20.84 9.62
CA PHE A 329 24.51 20.58 8.29
C PHE A 329 24.86 21.74 7.34
N CYS A 330 25.74 21.47 6.36
CA CYS A 330 26.22 22.47 5.40
C CYS A 330 25.11 23.23 4.63
N LYS A 331 23.92 22.63 4.51
CA LYS A 331 22.75 23.24 3.86
C LYS A 331 21.61 23.37 4.86
N ARG A 332 21.16 24.60 5.08
CA ARG A 332 20.05 24.94 5.96
C ARG A 332 18.72 24.48 5.33
N LEU A 333 18.29 23.24 5.60
CA LEU A 333 17.00 22.72 5.10
C LEU A 333 15.80 23.39 5.80
N CYS A 334 14.67 23.49 5.08
CA CYS A 334 13.39 23.93 5.60
C CYS A 334 12.26 23.11 4.98
N GLY A 335 11.30 22.65 5.77
CA GLY A 335 9.98 22.28 5.23
C GLY A 335 9.12 23.53 5.15
N VAL A 336 8.28 23.66 4.14
CA VAL A 336 7.24 24.70 4.05
C VAL A 336 5.93 24.03 3.65
N SER A 337 4.96 23.99 4.56
CA SER A 337 3.67 23.35 4.28
C SER A 337 2.67 24.32 3.68
N ILE A 338 1.99 23.91 2.61
CA ILE A 338 0.78 24.58 2.14
C ILE A 338 -0.37 24.20 3.10
N ILE A 339 -0.87 25.17 3.86
CA ILE A 339 -1.94 24.98 4.84
C ILE A 339 -3.22 24.55 4.11
N ARG A 340 -3.85 23.48 4.65
CA ARG A 340 -5.04 22.70 4.23
C ARG A 340 -4.71 21.21 4.09
N SER A 341 -3.52 20.88 3.57
CA SER A 341 -3.13 19.50 3.22
C SER A 341 -1.66 19.20 3.56
N GLY A 342 -0.75 20.14 3.30
CA GLY A 342 0.70 20.03 3.52
C GLY A 342 1.15 19.80 4.97
N GLU A 343 0.27 20.00 5.95
CA GLU A 343 0.57 19.78 7.37
C GLU A 343 0.67 18.29 7.73
N SER A 344 -0.05 17.42 7.00
CA SER A 344 0.00 15.96 7.17
C SER A 344 1.40 15.37 6.96
N MET A 345 2.23 16.05 6.16
CA MET A 345 3.60 15.65 5.83
C MET A 345 4.64 16.15 6.87
N GLU A 346 4.29 17.08 7.77
CA GLU A 346 5.24 17.67 8.73
C GLU A 346 5.80 16.64 9.71
N ASN A 347 4.96 15.79 10.28
CA ASN A 347 5.36 14.84 11.33
C ASN A 347 6.36 13.81 10.78
N ALA A 348 6.08 13.28 9.59
CA ALA A 348 6.97 12.39 8.88
C ALA A 348 8.28 13.11 8.50
N LEU A 349 8.24 14.35 8.00
CA LEU A 349 9.45 15.12 7.70
C LEU A 349 10.32 15.36 8.94
N ARG A 350 9.72 15.65 10.10
CA ARG A 350 10.43 15.82 11.39
C ARG A 350 11.00 14.51 11.93
N ALA A 351 10.38 13.37 11.62
CA ALA A 351 10.91 12.06 11.98
C ALA A 351 12.20 11.75 11.19
N CYS A 352 12.25 12.12 9.91
CA CYS A 352 13.44 12.00 9.05
C CYS A 352 14.51 13.04 9.41
N CYS A 353 14.13 14.32 9.50
CA CYS A 353 15.00 15.47 9.75
C CYS A 353 14.77 16.06 11.14
N LYS A 354 15.35 15.44 12.17
CA LYS A 354 15.27 15.96 13.55
C LYS A 354 15.83 17.39 13.61
N GLY A 355 14.99 18.35 14.01
CA GLY A 355 15.36 19.76 14.13
C GLY A 355 15.13 20.63 12.88
N ILE A 356 14.52 20.10 11.82
CA ILE A 356 14.18 20.90 10.63
C ILE A 356 13.23 22.07 10.98
N LYS A 357 13.52 23.27 10.47
CA LYS A 357 12.58 24.40 10.55
C LYS A 357 11.39 24.13 9.63
N ILE A 358 10.18 24.42 10.11
CA ILE A 358 8.96 24.38 9.30
C ILE A 358 8.40 25.80 9.16
N GLY A 359 8.24 26.25 7.93
CA GLY A 359 7.41 27.40 7.56
C GLY A 359 6.01 26.96 7.12
N LYS A 360 5.08 27.91 7.06
CA LYS A 360 3.71 27.66 6.57
C LYS A 360 3.25 28.75 5.60
N ILE A 361 2.49 28.37 4.58
CA ILE A 361 1.84 29.25 3.62
C ILE A 361 0.37 28.84 3.52
N LEU A 362 -0.56 29.73 3.82
CA LEU A 362 -1.99 29.55 3.52
C LEU A 362 -2.32 30.32 2.25
N ILE A 363 -2.94 29.64 1.30
CA ILE A 363 -3.54 30.24 0.11
C ILE A 363 -5.05 30.05 0.23
N HIS A 364 -5.78 31.14 0.48
CA HIS A 364 -7.24 31.15 0.53
C HIS A 364 -7.79 32.00 -0.62
N ARG A 365 -8.88 31.56 -1.24
CA ARG A 365 -9.56 32.28 -2.33
C ARG A 365 -10.87 32.85 -1.79
N GLU A 366 -11.00 34.17 -1.74
CA GLU A 366 -12.21 34.83 -1.24
C GLU A 366 -13.23 35.01 -2.37
N GLY A 367 -14.23 34.12 -2.39
CA GLY A 367 -15.36 34.16 -3.32
C GLY A 367 -14.97 34.11 -4.80
N ASP A 368 -15.91 34.56 -5.64
CA ASP A 368 -15.76 34.57 -7.10
C ASP A 368 -14.94 35.78 -7.61
N ASN A 369 -14.72 36.78 -6.75
CA ASN A 369 -14.06 38.05 -7.09
C ASN A 369 -12.54 37.92 -7.31
N GLY A 370 -11.97 36.73 -7.11
CA GLY A 370 -10.57 36.43 -7.44
C GLY A 370 -9.51 36.98 -6.46
N GLN A 371 -9.91 37.70 -5.41
CA GLN A 371 -8.99 38.08 -4.33
C GLN A 371 -8.48 36.83 -3.59
N GLN A 372 -7.18 36.80 -3.33
CA GLN A 372 -6.50 35.69 -2.65
C GLN A 372 -5.84 36.20 -1.38
N LEU A 373 -6.25 35.62 -0.25
CA LEU A 373 -5.67 35.91 1.05
C LEU A 373 -4.50 34.95 1.26
N ILE A 374 -3.29 35.49 1.13
CA ILE A 374 -2.04 34.78 1.34
C ILE A 374 -1.54 35.11 2.75
N TYR A 375 -1.56 34.12 3.64
CA TYR A 375 -0.91 34.23 4.96
C TYR A 375 0.37 33.39 4.96
N GLU A 376 1.43 33.92 5.56
CA GLU A 376 2.72 33.24 5.63
C GLU A 376 3.33 33.31 7.04
N LYS A 377 4.04 32.25 7.39
CA LYS A 377 4.89 32.17 8.58
C LYS A 377 6.14 31.40 8.21
N LEU A 378 7.12 32.07 7.63
CA LEU A 378 8.38 31.50 7.17
C LEU A 378 9.51 31.80 8.16
N PRO A 379 10.58 30.98 8.23
CA PRO A 379 11.80 31.34 8.94
C PRO A 379 12.39 32.67 8.42
N GLN A 380 12.95 33.48 9.32
CA GLN A 380 13.59 34.75 8.95
C GLN A 380 14.76 34.59 7.96
N ASP A 381 15.42 33.43 7.98
CA ASP A 381 16.57 33.08 7.14
C ASP A 381 16.19 32.27 5.89
N ILE A 382 14.93 32.30 5.44
CA ILE A 382 14.40 31.42 4.38
C ILE A 382 15.10 31.58 3.02
N SER A 383 15.59 32.77 2.66
CA SER A 383 16.34 33.05 1.42
C SER A 383 17.57 32.14 1.25
N ASP A 384 18.22 31.82 2.37
CA ASP A 384 19.47 31.07 2.42
C ASP A 384 19.23 29.56 2.56
N ARG A 385 17.97 29.12 2.47
CA ARG A 385 17.56 27.73 2.71
C ARG A 385 17.22 26.97 1.44
N HIS A 386 17.39 25.65 1.52
CA HIS A 386 16.74 24.72 0.60
C HIS A 386 15.36 24.36 1.14
N VAL A 387 14.33 24.54 0.31
CA VAL A 387 12.92 24.48 0.72
C VAL A 387 12.23 23.26 0.14
N LEU A 388 11.73 22.40 1.03
CA LEU A 388 10.83 21.31 0.72
C LEU A 388 9.40 21.86 0.83
N LEU A 389 8.79 22.19 -0.30
CA LEU A 389 7.42 22.69 -0.35
C LEU A 389 6.45 21.51 -0.33
N LEU A 390 5.68 21.37 0.75
CA LEU A 390 4.88 20.19 1.07
C LEU A 390 3.39 20.41 0.75
N ASP A 391 2.84 19.54 -0.09
CA ASP A 391 1.40 19.38 -0.31
C ASP A 391 1.15 17.95 -0.83
N PRO A 392 0.36 17.08 -0.16
CA PRO A 392 0.11 15.72 -0.62
C PRO A 392 -0.37 15.58 -2.07
N ILE A 393 -1.08 16.56 -2.63
CA ILE A 393 -1.75 16.45 -3.94
C ILE A 393 -1.41 17.62 -4.86
N LEU A 394 -0.71 17.35 -5.97
CA LEU A 394 -0.52 18.28 -7.07
C LEU A 394 -1.64 18.14 -8.10
N GLY A 395 -2.79 18.78 -7.83
CA GLY A 395 -3.97 18.76 -8.70
C GLY A 395 -3.82 19.68 -9.93
N THR A 396 -4.40 20.88 -9.89
CA THR A 396 -4.29 21.88 -10.99
C THR A 396 -2.96 22.62 -11.03
N GLY A 397 -2.13 22.50 -10.00
CA GLY A 397 -0.90 23.29 -9.84
C GLY A 397 -1.10 24.73 -9.34
N ASN A 398 -2.33 25.25 -9.26
CA ASN A 398 -2.57 26.65 -8.88
C ASN A 398 -1.99 27.04 -7.51
N SER A 399 -2.29 26.26 -6.45
CA SER A 399 -1.76 26.52 -5.10
C SER A 399 -0.23 26.37 -5.05
N ALA A 400 0.31 25.36 -5.72
CA ALA A 400 1.76 25.16 -5.85
C ALA A 400 2.42 26.38 -6.49
N VAL A 401 1.91 26.87 -7.62
CA VAL A 401 2.43 28.04 -8.33
C VAL A 401 2.47 29.27 -7.42
N GLN A 402 1.39 29.55 -6.66
CA GLN A 402 1.38 30.72 -5.77
C GLN A 402 2.36 30.58 -4.61
N ALA A 403 2.49 29.38 -4.01
CA ALA A 403 3.47 29.14 -2.95
C ALA A 403 4.92 29.26 -3.46
N ILE A 404 5.20 28.79 -4.68
CA ILE A 404 6.51 28.93 -5.33
C ILE A 404 6.81 30.41 -5.62
N LEU A 405 5.86 31.17 -6.19
CA LEU A 405 6.01 32.62 -6.41
C LEU A 405 6.31 33.36 -5.10
N LEU A 406 5.62 33.01 -4.02
CA LEU A 406 5.84 33.62 -2.71
C LEU A 406 7.25 33.34 -2.21
N LEU A 407 7.71 32.09 -2.23
CA LEU A 407 9.08 31.72 -1.83
C LEU A 407 10.15 32.46 -2.66
N ILE A 408 9.96 32.56 -3.98
CA ILE A 408 10.85 33.32 -4.86
C ILE A 408 10.84 34.81 -4.50
N SER A 409 9.67 35.39 -4.18
CA SER A 409 9.55 36.79 -3.73
C SER A 409 10.25 37.06 -2.39
N LYS A 410 10.48 36.02 -1.57
CA LYS A 410 11.28 36.06 -0.34
C LYS A 410 12.76 35.77 -0.57
N GLY A 411 13.21 35.75 -1.82
CA GLY A 411 14.61 35.56 -2.19
C GLY A 411 15.09 34.11 -2.18
N VAL A 412 14.18 33.11 -2.07
CA VAL A 412 14.57 31.71 -2.24
C VAL A 412 14.86 31.44 -3.73
N PRO A 413 16.06 30.98 -4.11
CA PRO A 413 16.35 30.64 -5.51
C PRO A 413 15.44 29.51 -5.99
N GLU A 414 14.92 29.61 -7.22
CA GLU A 414 14.01 28.61 -7.80
C GLU A 414 14.60 27.18 -7.78
N SER A 415 15.90 27.05 -8.03
CA SER A 415 16.64 25.78 -7.97
C SER A 415 16.80 25.19 -6.56
N ASN A 416 16.49 25.98 -5.51
CA ASN A 416 16.52 25.56 -4.12
C ASN A 416 15.13 25.17 -3.60
N ILE A 417 14.07 25.37 -4.39
CA ILE A 417 12.70 24.97 -4.07
C ILE A 417 12.44 23.60 -4.70
N ILE A 418 11.86 22.70 -3.91
CA ILE A 418 11.56 21.34 -4.34
C ILE A 418 10.15 21.02 -3.88
N PHE A 419 9.27 20.78 -4.85
CA PHE A 419 7.87 20.45 -4.60
C PHE A 419 7.77 18.97 -4.28
N LEU A 420 7.20 18.65 -3.11
CA LEU A 420 7.20 17.32 -2.54
C LEU A 420 5.77 16.90 -2.19
N ASN A 421 5.26 15.92 -2.91
CA ASN A 421 3.87 15.50 -2.88
C ASN A 421 3.72 13.98 -3.01
N LEU A 422 2.59 13.43 -2.61
CA LEU A 422 2.33 11.99 -2.82
C LEU A 422 1.80 11.76 -4.24
N ILE A 423 0.76 12.51 -4.60
CA ILE A 423 -0.04 12.26 -5.80
C ILE A 423 0.10 13.46 -6.75
N SER A 424 0.39 13.19 -8.03
CA SER A 424 0.39 14.22 -9.07
C SER A 424 -0.66 13.95 -10.14
N ALA A 425 -1.42 14.97 -10.53
CA ALA A 425 -2.10 14.95 -11.82
C ALA A 425 -1.16 15.51 -12.92
N PRO A 426 -1.14 14.93 -14.13
CA PRO A 426 -0.35 15.42 -15.26
C PRO A 426 -0.54 16.91 -15.55
N GLN A 427 -1.76 17.41 -15.38
CA GLN A 427 -2.12 18.82 -15.54
C GLN A 427 -1.32 19.73 -14.59
N GLY A 428 -1.25 19.38 -13.30
CA GLY A 428 -0.53 20.15 -12.29
C GLY A 428 0.99 20.12 -12.48
N VAL A 429 1.54 18.95 -12.84
CA VAL A 429 2.96 18.79 -13.21
C VAL A 429 3.29 19.71 -14.39
N HIS A 430 2.48 19.69 -15.46
CA HIS A 430 2.67 20.54 -16.63
C HIS A 430 2.65 22.04 -16.26
N VAL A 431 1.65 22.48 -15.48
CA VAL A 431 1.52 23.88 -15.05
C VAL A 431 2.75 24.35 -14.27
N VAL A 432 3.21 23.57 -13.29
CA VAL A 432 4.38 23.92 -12.46
C VAL A 432 5.68 23.92 -13.28
N CYS A 433 5.96 22.84 -14.02
CA CYS A 433 7.19 22.71 -14.82
C CYS A 433 7.27 23.74 -15.97
N LYS A 434 6.13 24.15 -16.54
CA LYS A 434 6.07 25.21 -17.57
C LYS A 434 6.34 26.60 -16.99
N ARG A 435 5.95 26.84 -15.72
CA ARG A 435 6.10 28.15 -15.06
C ARG A 435 7.44 28.31 -14.35
N PHE A 436 8.03 27.23 -13.84
CA PHE A 436 9.30 27.22 -13.11
C PHE A 436 10.24 26.16 -13.72
N PRO A 437 11.02 26.52 -14.76
CA PRO A 437 11.86 25.56 -15.49
C PRO A 437 13.00 24.92 -14.70
N ARG A 438 13.33 25.43 -13.50
CA ARG A 438 14.42 24.97 -12.61
C ARG A 438 13.92 24.30 -11.33
N ILE A 439 12.62 24.30 -11.06
CA ILE A 439 12.07 23.60 -9.89
C ILE A 439 12.17 22.08 -10.10
N LYS A 440 12.27 21.33 -9.01
CA LYS A 440 12.17 19.87 -9.01
C LYS A 440 10.84 19.47 -8.39
N ILE A 441 10.09 18.59 -9.06
CA ILE A 441 8.89 17.94 -8.51
C ILE A 441 9.28 16.51 -8.16
N VAL A 442 8.88 16.09 -6.96
CA VAL A 442 9.12 14.76 -6.42
C VAL A 442 7.79 14.20 -5.93
N THR A 443 7.29 13.19 -6.64
CA THR A 443 5.95 12.59 -6.44
C THR A 443 6.06 11.08 -6.27
N SER A 444 5.20 10.48 -5.45
CA SER A 444 5.16 9.02 -5.28
C SER A 444 4.44 8.31 -6.43
N GLU A 445 3.48 8.98 -7.06
CA GLU A 445 2.73 8.48 -8.22
C GLU A 445 2.25 9.63 -9.12
N ILE A 446 1.86 9.29 -10.35
CA ILE A 446 1.15 10.16 -11.29
C ILE A 446 -0.17 9.49 -11.63
N GLU A 447 -1.27 10.19 -11.36
CA GLU A 447 -2.64 9.68 -11.53
C GLU A 447 -3.21 9.99 -12.92
N THR A 448 -4.35 9.39 -13.23
CA THR A 448 -4.94 9.39 -14.58
C THR A 448 -5.24 10.80 -15.12
N GLY A 449 -5.59 11.75 -14.24
CA GLY A 449 -5.89 13.12 -14.62
C GLY A 449 -6.74 13.85 -13.59
N LEU A 450 -7.39 14.93 -14.05
CA LEU A 450 -8.41 15.66 -13.30
C LEU A 450 -9.79 15.39 -13.89
N ASN A 451 -10.83 15.31 -13.05
CA ASN A 451 -12.23 15.36 -13.48
C ASN A 451 -12.70 16.81 -13.74
N GLU A 452 -13.98 16.95 -14.12
CA GLU A 452 -14.64 18.24 -14.40
C GLU A 452 -14.61 19.22 -13.21
N ASP A 453 -14.57 18.72 -11.98
CA ASP A 453 -14.40 19.51 -10.74
C ASP A 453 -12.94 19.88 -10.44
N PHE A 454 -12.01 19.60 -11.35
CA PHE A 454 -10.56 19.77 -11.21
C PHE A 454 -9.91 18.94 -10.08
N ARG A 455 -10.48 17.77 -9.75
CA ARG A 455 -9.99 16.84 -8.71
C ARG A 455 -9.31 15.62 -9.33
N VAL A 456 -8.28 15.10 -8.67
CA VAL A 456 -7.48 13.94 -9.16
C VAL A 456 -8.35 12.67 -9.23
N VAL A 457 -8.11 11.81 -10.23
CA VAL A 457 -8.90 10.58 -10.50
C VAL A 457 -7.98 9.34 -10.60
N PRO A 458 -8.32 8.20 -9.94
CA PRO A 458 -9.47 7.99 -9.06
C PRO A 458 -9.28 8.68 -7.71
N GLY A 459 -10.22 9.56 -7.36
CA GLY A 459 -10.04 10.50 -6.26
C GLY A 459 -10.60 10.00 -4.94
N MET A 460 -9.94 10.37 -3.83
CA MET A 460 -10.54 10.32 -2.49
C MET A 460 -11.94 10.97 -2.46
N ASP A 461 -12.12 12.03 -3.27
CA ASP A 461 -13.39 12.71 -3.48
C ASP A 461 -14.49 11.85 -4.10
N GLU A 462 -14.18 10.89 -4.98
CA GLU A 462 -15.19 9.98 -5.57
C GLU A 462 -15.69 8.98 -4.53
N LEU A 463 -14.79 8.45 -3.70
CA LEU A 463 -15.13 7.59 -2.57
C LEU A 463 -16.05 8.33 -1.59
N ILE A 464 -15.69 9.58 -1.22
CA ILE A 464 -16.50 10.41 -0.31
C ILE A 464 -17.87 10.75 -0.92
N LYS A 465 -17.94 11.13 -2.20
CA LYS A 465 -19.20 11.40 -2.90
C LYS A 465 -20.09 10.16 -2.94
N THR A 466 -19.52 9.01 -3.30
CA THR A 466 -20.21 7.72 -3.38
C THR A 466 -20.75 7.29 -2.02
N ALA A 467 -19.93 7.31 -0.98
CA ALA A 467 -20.33 6.91 0.37
C ALA A 467 -21.43 7.83 0.93
N LYS A 468 -21.33 9.15 0.71
CA LYS A 468 -22.39 10.11 1.07
C LYS A 468 -23.68 9.91 0.28
N TYR A 469 -23.61 9.60 -1.01
CA TYR A 469 -24.80 9.28 -1.80
C TYR A 469 -25.50 8.01 -1.29
N ILE A 470 -24.73 6.96 -0.98
CA ILE A 470 -25.28 5.73 -0.41
C ILE A 470 -25.95 6.02 0.96
N ALA A 471 -25.36 6.92 1.76
CA ALA A 471 -25.89 7.40 3.03
C ALA A 471 -26.98 8.52 2.91
N THR A 472 -27.65 8.67 1.77
CA THR A 472 -28.73 9.66 1.61
C THR A 472 -29.93 9.31 2.51
N PRO A 473 -30.42 10.23 3.38
CA PRO A 473 -31.65 10.02 4.15
C PRO A 473 -32.86 9.74 3.26
N GLY A 474 -33.70 8.77 3.64
CA GLY A 474 -34.78 8.28 2.80
C GLY A 474 -34.37 7.18 1.81
N LYS A 475 -33.08 6.79 1.75
CA LYS A 475 -32.59 5.70 0.91
C LYS A 475 -31.78 4.67 1.71
N GLY A 476 -31.69 3.45 1.19
CA GLY A 476 -30.81 2.41 1.70
C GLY A 476 -30.37 1.42 0.62
N ILE A 477 -29.81 0.28 1.03
CA ILE A 477 -29.19 -0.70 0.14
C ILE A 477 -30.02 -1.99 0.09
N LEU A 478 -30.27 -2.47 -1.13
CA LEU A 478 -30.72 -3.85 -1.36
C LEU A 478 -29.50 -4.78 -1.38
N ALA A 479 -29.42 -5.74 -0.47
CA ALA A 479 -28.40 -6.78 -0.51
C ALA A 479 -28.93 -7.98 -1.33
N ALA A 480 -28.56 -8.04 -2.62
CA ALA A 480 -28.89 -9.11 -3.55
C ALA A 480 -27.65 -9.96 -3.90
N ASP A 481 -26.66 -9.98 -2.99
CA ASP A 481 -25.35 -10.62 -3.11
C ASP A 481 -25.32 -12.07 -2.63
N GLU A 482 -26.46 -12.75 -2.68
CA GLU A 482 -26.53 -14.16 -2.35
C GLU A 482 -25.67 -14.99 -3.32
N SER A 483 -24.75 -15.79 -2.75
CA SER A 483 -23.99 -16.80 -3.49
C SER A 483 -24.92 -17.80 -4.18
N THR A 484 -24.44 -18.49 -5.23
CA THR A 484 -25.21 -19.54 -5.91
C THR A 484 -25.76 -20.60 -4.94
N GLY A 485 -25.03 -20.93 -3.88
CA GLY A 485 -25.51 -21.82 -2.80
C GLY A 485 -26.60 -21.19 -1.92
N THR A 486 -26.40 -19.94 -1.47
CA THR A 486 -27.36 -19.25 -0.60
C THR A 486 -28.67 -18.90 -1.32
N ILE A 487 -28.61 -18.45 -2.58
CA ILE A 487 -29.82 -18.19 -3.36
C ILE A 487 -30.57 -19.49 -3.68
N GLY A 488 -29.84 -20.61 -3.83
CA GLY A 488 -30.42 -21.95 -3.96
C GLY A 488 -31.35 -22.30 -2.80
N LYS A 489 -30.89 -22.12 -1.55
CA LYS A 489 -31.74 -22.33 -0.35
C LYS A 489 -33.04 -21.50 -0.40
N ARG A 490 -32.95 -20.25 -0.86
CA ARG A 490 -34.11 -19.36 -1.00
C ARG A 490 -35.06 -19.82 -2.10
N LEU A 491 -34.56 -20.17 -3.28
CA LEU A 491 -35.39 -20.69 -4.38
C LEU A 491 -36.06 -22.01 -4.00
N SER A 492 -35.36 -22.93 -3.32
CA SER A 492 -35.96 -24.17 -2.81
C SER A 492 -37.10 -23.91 -1.82
N SER A 493 -37.04 -22.85 -1.00
CA SER A 493 -38.14 -22.50 -0.06
C SER A 493 -39.46 -22.12 -0.72
N ILE A 494 -39.45 -21.81 -2.03
CA ILE A 494 -40.63 -21.55 -2.86
C ILE A 494 -40.83 -22.61 -3.97
N ASN A 495 -40.15 -23.76 -3.87
CA ASN A 495 -40.15 -24.85 -4.85
C ASN A 495 -39.67 -24.44 -6.26
N VAL A 496 -38.69 -23.53 -6.34
CA VAL A 496 -38.05 -23.10 -7.59
C VAL A 496 -36.65 -23.71 -7.70
N GLU A 497 -36.28 -24.17 -8.90
CA GLU A 497 -34.98 -24.76 -9.17
C GLU A 497 -33.86 -23.71 -9.24
N ASN A 498 -32.68 -24.04 -8.71
CA ASN A 498 -31.50 -23.16 -8.71
C ASN A 498 -30.69 -23.19 -10.02
N ILE A 499 -31.34 -22.80 -11.11
CA ILE A 499 -30.71 -22.58 -12.42
C ILE A 499 -30.46 -21.09 -12.67
N GLU A 500 -29.51 -20.78 -13.55
CA GLU A 500 -29.10 -19.39 -13.82
C GLU A 500 -30.26 -18.50 -14.26
N SER A 501 -31.10 -18.98 -15.17
CA SER A 501 -32.29 -18.25 -15.65
C SER A 501 -33.28 -17.89 -14.54
N ASN A 502 -33.43 -18.73 -13.51
CA ASN A 502 -34.28 -18.42 -12.35
C ASN A 502 -33.60 -17.41 -11.41
N ARG A 503 -32.27 -17.45 -11.28
CA ARG A 503 -31.51 -16.40 -10.56
C ARG A 503 -31.66 -15.06 -11.28
N GLN A 504 -31.35 -15.02 -12.57
CA GLN A 504 -31.53 -13.88 -13.46
C GLN A 504 -32.94 -13.30 -13.36
N ALA A 505 -34.00 -14.12 -13.49
CA ALA A 505 -35.38 -13.68 -13.43
C ALA A 505 -35.75 -13.03 -12.07
N LEU A 506 -35.22 -13.53 -10.95
CA LEU A 506 -35.40 -12.90 -9.64
C LEU A 506 -34.67 -11.55 -9.53
N ARG A 507 -33.47 -11.44 -10.11
CA ARG A 507 -32.71 -10.17 -10.16
C ARG A 507 -33.41 -9.14 -11.05
N GLU A 508 -33.85 -9.55 -12.22
CA GLU A 508 -34.61 -8.74 -13.17
C GLU A 508 -35.91 -8.22 -12.55
N LEU A 509 -36.67 -9.06 -11.85
CA LEU A 509 -37.88 -8.68 -11.10
C LEU A 509 -37.60 -7.53 -10.12
N LEU A 510 -36.49 -7.60 -9.38
CA LEU A 510 -36.12 -6.60 -8.38
C LEU A 510 -35.57 -5.31 -9.01
N PHE A 511 -34.76 -5.42 -10.07
CA PHE A 511 -33.99 -4.29 -10.61
C PHE A 511 -34.72 -3.51 -11.70
N THR A 512 -35.71 -4.10 -12.38
CA THR A 512 -36.48 -3.41 -13.44
C THR A 512 -37.67 -2.60 -12.91
N TYR A 513 -37.98 -2.72 -11.61
CA TYR A 513 -39.17 -2.09 -11.05
C TYR A 513 -38.93 -0.64 -10.61
N GLY A 514 -39.01 0.28 -11.58
CA GLY A 514 -38.70 1.70 -11.43
C GLY A 514 -39.41 2.45 -10.29
N LYS A 515 -40.57 1.98 -9.78
CA LYS A 515 -41.21 2.63 -8.61
C LYS A 515 -40.47 2.37 -7.29
N ALA A 516 -39.71 1.27 -7.17
CA ALA A 516 -39.00 0.91 -5.93
C ALA A 516 -37.57 1.47 -5.86
N LEU A 517 -36.92 1.67 -7.00
CA LEU A 517 -35.53 2.14 -7.11
C LEU A 517 -35.27 3.52 -6.46
N PRO A 518 -36.18 4.50 -6.44
CA PRO A 518 -35.98 5.78 -5.75
C PRO A 518 -35.69 5.66 -4.24
N TYR A 519 -36.15 4.58 -3.59
CA TYR A 519 -35.89 4.28 -2.18
C TYR A 519 -34.56 3.56 -1.94
N LEU A 520 -33.85 3.21 -3.01
CA LEU A 520 -32.54 2.59 -2.98
C LEU A 520 -31.47 3.61 -3.40
N SER A 521 -30.35 3.57 -2.69
CA SER A 521 -29.13 4.30 -3.05
C SER A 521 -28.07 3.36 -3.66
N GLY A 522 -28.14 2.07 -3.36
CA GLY A 522 -27.34 1.05 -4.03
C GLY A 522 -27.91 -0.36 -3.96
N VAL A 523 -27.34 -1.26 -4.77
CA VAL A 523 -27.59 -2.71 -4.71
C VAL A 523 -26.28 -3.46 -4.61
N ILE A 524 -26.15 -4.36 -3.64
CA ILE A 524 -25.02 -5.31 -3.59
C ILE A 524 -25.36 -6.49 -4.49
N LEU A 525 -24.46 -6.78 -5.43
CA LEU A 525 -24.55 -7.87 -6.38
C LEU A 525 -23.58 -9.00 -6.02
N PHE A 526 -23.92 -10.22 -6.44
CA PHE A 526 -22.96 -11.31 -6.56
C PHE A 526 -22.25 -11.22 -7.92
N GLU A 527 -21.06 -11.82 -8.05
CA GLU A 527 -20.23 -11.72 -9.26
C GLU A 527 -20.95 -12.19 -10.53
N GLU A 528 -21.72 -13.28 -10.45
CA GLU A 528 -22.59 -13.74 -11.55
C GLU A 528 -23.55 -12.63 -12.01
N THR A 529 -24.20 -11.95 -11.06
CA THR A 529 -25.20 -10.92 -11.34
C THR A 529 -24.59 -9.61 -11.85
N LEU A 530 -23.34 -9.29 -11.49
CA LEU A 530 -22.64 -8.09 -11.99
C LEU A 530 -22.47 -8.11 -13.52
N TYR A 531 -22.28 -9.30 -14.10
CA TYR A 531 -22.11 -9.50 -15.54
C TYR A 531 -23.38 -10.02 -16.25
N GLN A 532 -24.45 -10.29 -15.51
CA GLN A 532 -25.74 -10.67 -16.09
C GLN A 532 -26.49 -9.49 -16.72
N LYS A 533 -27.42 -9.88 -17.58
CA LYS A 533 -28.31 -9.00 -18.35
C LYS A 533 -29.77 -9.32 -18.02
N THR A 534 -30.64 -8.36 -18.26
CA THR A 534 -32.09 -8.57 -18.39
C THR A 534 -32.43 -9.49 -19.57
N SER A 535 -33.68 -9.94 -19.64
CA SER A 535 -34.20 -10.76 -20.73
C SER A 535 -34.23 -10.07 -22.10
N ASP A 536 -34.22 -8.73 -22.15
CA ASP A 536 -34.06 -7.93 -23.37
C ASP A 536 -32.58 -7.58 -23.68
N GLY A 537 -31.62 -8.10 -22.89
CA GLY A 537 -30.19 -8.06 -23.20
C GLY A 537 -29.41 -6.88 -22.61
N LYS A 538 -30.04 -6.04 -21.78
CA LYS A 538 -29.40 -4.90 -21.11
C LYS A 538 -28.65 -5.33 -19.84
N PRO A 539 -27.38 -4.92 -19.62
CA PRO A 539 -26.67 -5.20 -18.37
C PRO A 539 -27.42 -4.68 -17.14
N PHE A 540 -27.51 -5.49 -16.07
CA PHE A 540 -28.18 -5.05 -14.83
C PHE A 540 -27.52 -3.80 -14.22
N VAL A 541 -26.21 -3.65 -14.40
CA VAL A 541 -25.46 -2.45 -14.00
C VAL A 541 -26.01 -1.17 -14.64
N GLU A 542 -26.31 -1.19 -15.93
CA GLU A 542 -26.88 -0.03 -16.64
C GLU A 542 -28.29 0.29 -16.15
N VAL A 543 -29.13 -0.73 -15.95
CA VAL A 543 -30.50 -0.59 -15.40
C VAL A 543 -30.47 0.12 -14.04
N LEU A 544 -29.52 -0.26 -13.17
CA LEU A 544 -29.36 0.37 -11.86
C LEU A 544 -28.85 1.81 -11.98
N GLN A 545 -27.82 2.05 -12.81
CA GLN A 545 -27.20 3.37 -13.00
C GLN A 545 -28.18 4.40 -13.57
N GLU A 546 -29.00 4.05 -14.58
CA GLU A 546 -30.03 4.93 -15.15
C GLU A 546 -31.09 5.36 -14.12
N ASN A 547 -31.36 4.48 -13.15
CA ASN A 547 -32.29 4.76 -12.05
C ASN A 547 -31.61 5.42 -10.84
N ASN A 548 -30.37 5.89 -10.99
CA ASN A 548 -29.54 6.48 -9.94
C ASN A 548 -29.33 5.56 -8.73
N VAL A 549 -29.24 4.25 -8.96
CA VAL A 549 -28.92 3.26 -7.94
C VAL A 549 -27.50 2.76 -8.19
N ILE A 550 -26.62 2.93 -7.20
CA ILE A 550 -25.22 2.56 -7.38
C ILE A 550 -25.06 1.03 -7.36
N PRO A 551 -24.35 0.41 -8.32
CA PRO A 551 -23.98 -1.00 -8.24
C PRO A 551 -22.83 -1.20 -7.25
N GLY A 552 -22.95 -2.21 -6.40
CA GLY A 552 -21.88 -2.68 -5.52
C GLY A 552 -21.67 -4.19 -5.65
N ILE A 553 -20.53 -4.68 -5.17
CA ILE A 553 -20.10 -6.06 -5.38
C ILE A 553 -19.67 -6.74 -4.07
N LYS A 554 -20.16 -7.95 -3.80
CA LYS A 554 -19.59 -8.80 -2.75
C LYS A 554 -18.23 -9.33 -3.22
N VAL A 555 -17.17 -9.09 -2.46
CA VAL A 555 -15.80 -9.49 -2.83
C VAL A 555 -15.16 -10.51 -1.89
N ASP A 556 -15.75 -10.78 -0.72
CA ASP A 556 -15.34 -11.89 0.14
C ASP A 556 -15.60 -13.26 -0.49
N LYS A 557 -14.74 -14.24 -0.19
CA LYS A 557 -14.85 -15.63 -0.61
C LYS A 557 -15.37 -16.53 0.52
N GLY A 558 -16.23 -15.98 1.39
CA GLY A 558 -16.80 -16.69 2.54
C GLY A 558 -15.86 -16.83 3.73
N VAL A 559 -16.29 -17.62 4.71
CA VAL A 559 -15.61 -17.81 6.00
C VAL A 559 -14.92 -19.16 6.11
N VAL A 560 -13.84 -19.20 6.88
CA VAL A 560 -13.11 -20.40 7.29
C VAL A 560 -12.93 -20.41 8.81
N GLU A 561 -12.87 -21.60 9.41
CA GLU A 561 -12.77 -21.74 10.87
C GLU A 561 -11.35 -21.46 11.38
N LEU A 562 -11.24 -20.77 12.51
CA LEU A 562 -9.98 -20.42 13.16
C LEU A 562 -9.50 -21.60 14.02
N ALA A 563 -8.36 -22.18 13.64
CA ALA A 563 -7.75 -23.27 14.40
C ALA A 563 -7.44 -22.83 15.85
N GLY A 564 -7.78 -23.69 16.81
CA GLY A 564 -7.64 -23.40 18.24
C GLY A 564 -8.79 -22.59 18.86
N THR A 565 -9.88 -22.34 18.13
CA THR A 565 -11.11 -21.72 18.64
C THR A 565 -12.28 -22.72 18.63
N ASP A 566 -13.34 -22.44 19.39
CA ASP A 566 -14.60 -23.20 19.31
C ASP A 566 -15.42 -22.74 18.09
N GLY A 567 -15.04 -23.17 16.88
CA GLY A 567 -15.79 -22.88 15.65
C GLY A 567 -16.00 -21.39 15.36
N GLU A 568 -15.09 -20.52 15.83
CA GLU A 568 -15.05 -19.13 15.39
C GLU A 568 -14.42 -19.05 14.00
N THR A 569 -14.62 -17.94 13.30
CA THR A 569 -14.26 -17.82 11.88
C THR A 569 -13.46 -16.58 11.56
N THR A 570 -12.66 -16.65 10.50
CA THR A 570 -12.13 -15.51 9.76
C THR A 570 -12.61 -15.57 8.31
N THR A 571 -12.55 -14.45 7.59
CA THR A 571 -13.03 -14.34 6.21
C THR A 571 -11.87 -14.34 5.23
N GLN A 572 -12.02 -15.06 4.12
CA GLN A 572 -11.02 -15.20 3.06
C GLN A 572 -11.38 -14.40 1.81
N GLY A 573 -10.40 -14.16 0.93
CA GLY A 573 -10.61 -13.47 -0.36
C GLY A 573 -9.58 -12.41 -0.75
N PHE A 574 -8.51 -12.24 0.03
CA PHE A 574 -7.45 -11.23 -0.21
C PHE A 574 -6.64 -11.51 -1.48
N ASP A 575 -6.44 -12.78 -1.83
CA ASP A 575 -5.70 -13.16 -3.02
C ASP A 575 -6.40 -12.62 -4.28
N SER A 576 -5.60 -11.94 -5.11
CA SER A 576 -6.03 -11.15 -6.28
C SER A 576 -7.09 -10.06 -6.02
N LEU A 577 -7.39 -9.69 -4.77
CA LEU A 577 -8.47 -8.74 -4.44
C LEU A 577 -8.35 -7.40 -5.19
N GLY A 578 -7.18 -6.78 -5.23
CA GLY A 578 -6.98 -5.51 -5.95
C GLY A 578 -7.30 -5.62 -7.45
N ALA A 579 -6.79 -6.67 -8.11
CA ALA A 579 -7.09 -6.93 -9.53
C ALA A 579 -8.59 -7.17 -9.78
N ARG A 580 -9.26 -7.90 -8.88
CA ARG A 580 -10.72 -8.09 -8.93
C ARG A 580 -11.46 -6.76 -8.73
N CYS A 581 -11.07 -5.93 -7.76
CA CYS A 581 -11.65 -4.60 -7.54
C CYS A 581 -11.53 -3.71 -8.79
N GLN A 582 -10.39 -3.72 -9.49
CA GLN A 582 -10.22 -3.00 -10.77
C GLN A 582 -11.18 -3.51 -11.86
N GLN A 583 -11.35 -4.83 -11.96
CA GLN A 583 -12.28 -5.44 -12.91
C GLN A 583 -13.74 -5.09 -12.58
N TYR A 584 -14.13 -5.12 -11.31
CA TYR A 584 -15.48 -4.76 -10.88
C TYR A 584 -15.76 -3.25 -11.05
N TYR A 585 -14.76 -2.39 -10.80
CA TYR A 585 -14.87 -0.95 -11.03
C TYR A 585 -15.09 -0.63 -12.52
N LYS A 586 -14.33 -1.29 -13.40
CA LYS A 586 -14.52 -1.25 -14.86
C LYS A 586 -15.89 -1.79 -15.29
N ALA A 587 -16.40 -2.81 -14.60
CA ALA A 587 -17.75 -3.33 -14.78
C ALA A 587 -18.86 -2.45 -14.15
N GLY A 588 -18.52 -1.26 -13.64
CA GLY A 588 -19.48 -0.25 -13.17
C GLY A 588 -19.84 -0.30 -11.69
N ALA A 589 -19.23 -1.18 -10.89
CA ALA A 589 -19.36 -1.13 -9.44
C ALA A 589 -18.65 0.11 -8.86
N ARG A 590 -19.19 0.69 -7.78
CA ARG A 590 -18.56 1.82 -7.03
C ARG A 590 -18.44 1.59 -5.53
N PHE A 591 -18.98 0.49 -5.03
CA PHE A 591 -18.74 0.05 -3.66
C PHE A 591 -18.58 -1.47 -3.59
N ALA A 592 -17.96 -1.94 -2.53
CA ALA A 592 -17.73 -3.35 -2.27
C ALA A 592 -18.37 -3.76 -0.94
N LYS A 593 -18.49 -5.07 -0.70
CA LYS A 593 -18.93 -5.62 0.58
C LYS A 593 -18.07 -6.82 0.99
N TRP A 594 -17.71 -6.90 2.26
CA TRP A 594 -16.98 -8.01 2.87
C TRP A 594 -17.54 -8.37 4.23
N ARG A 595 -18.04 -9.60 4.37
CA ARG A 595 -18.66 -10.09 5.61
C ARG A 595 -17.65 -10.79 6.52
N ALA A 596 -17.38 -10.21 7.69
CA ALA A 596 -16.81 -10.89 8.84
C ALA A 596 -17.92 -11.47 9.73
N VAL A 597 -17.62 -12.55 10.47
CA VAL A 597 -18.60 -13.25 11.29
C VAL A 597 -18.01 -13.57 12.66
N LEU A 598 -18.69 -13.13 13.71
CA LEU A 598 -18.35 -13.37 15.10
C LEU A 598 -19.57 -13.97 15.81
N LYS A 599 -19.36 -14.79 16.84
CA LYS A 599 -20.43 -15.38 17.66
C LYS A 599 -20.33 -14.92 19.11
N ILE A 600 -21.46 -14.92 19.82
CA ILE A 600 -21.50 -14.74 21.28
C ILE A 600 -21.68 -16.10 21.93
N GLY A 601 -20.76 -16.47 22.82
CA GLY A 601 -20.82 -17.72 23.57
C GLY A 601 -20.31 -17.56 25.00
N PRO A 602 -20.04 -18.67 25.71
CA PRO A 602 -19.44 -18.65 27.05
C PRO A 602 -18.06 -17.99 27.03
N THR A 603 -17.26 -18.29 26.00
CA THR A 603 -15.89 -17.81 25.80
C THR A 603 -15.74 -16.88 24.59
N GLU A 604 -16.77 -16.78 23.74
CA GLU A 604 -16.72 -16.06 22.47
C GLU A 604 -17.45 -14.71 22.47
N PRO A 605 -17.01 -13.74 21.64
CA PRO A 605 -15.88 -13.85 20.70
C PRO A 605 -14.53 -13.76 21.40
N SER A 606 -13.58 -14.61 20.99
CA SER A 606 -12.21 -14.57 21.53
C SER A 606 -11.44 -13.37 20.98
N GLU A 607 -10.38 -12.95 21.69
CA GLU A 607 -9.47 -11.91 21.22
C GLU A 607 -8.87 -12.26 19.83
N LEU A 608 -8.58 -13.54 19.58
CA LEU A 608 -8.07 -14.00 18.28
C LEU A 608 -9.11 -13.76 17.17
N SER A 609 -10.37 -14.13 17.40
CA SER A 609 -11.46 -13.92 16.46
C SER A 609 -11.70 -12.43 16.19
N ILE A 610 -11.69 -11.59 17.23
CA ILE A 610 -11.85 -10.13 17.11
C ILE A 610 -10.72 -9.55 16.26
N GLN A 611 -9.45 -9.85 16.60
CA GLN A 611 -8.29 -9.30 15.89
C GLN A 611 -8.21 -9.76 14.44
N GLN A 612 -8.43 -11.05 14.15
CA GLN A 612 -8.38 -11.58 12.78
C GLN A 612 -9.45 -10.96 11.89
N ASN A 613 -10.68 -10.82 12.38
CA ASN A 613 -11.76 -10.18 11.61
C ASN A 613 -11.54 -8.66 11.45
N ALA A 614 -11.06 -7.96 12.48
CA ALA A 614 -10.77 -6.52 12.42
C ALA A 614 -9.63 -6.21 11.42
N GLN A 615 -8.51 -6.93 11.50
CA GLN A 615 -7.38 -6.81 10.58
C GLN A 615 -7.78 -7.20 9.14
N GLY A 616 -8.59 -8.25 9.00
CA GLY A 616 -9.11 -8.68 7.70
C GLY A 616 -10.00 -7.62 7.05
N LEU A 617 -10.94 -7.04 7.80
CA LEU A 617 -11.80 -5.94 7.33
C LEU A 617 -10.99 -4.69 6.96
N ALA A 618 -9.97 -4.34 7.75
CA ALA A 618 -9.12 -3.18 7.47
C ALA A 618 -8.30 -3.36 6.18
N ARG A 619 -7.68 -4.53 6.01
CA ARG A 619 -6.95 -4.90 4.79
C ARG A 619 -7.86 -4.92 3.56
N TYR A 620 -9.08 -5.44 3.68
CA TYR A 620 -10.09 -5.40 2.62
C TYR A 620 -10.45 -3.95 2.25
N ALA A 621 -10.65 -3.10 3.25
CA ALA A 621 -11.13 -1.73 3.06
C ALA A 621 -10.10 -0.87 2.32
N ILE A 622 -8.82 -0.92 2.70
CA ILE A 622 -7.77 -0.14 2.01
C ILE A 622 -7.60 -0.59 0.55
N ILE A 623 -7.61 -1.90 0.28
CA ILE A 623 -7.51 -2.45 -1.09
C ILE A 623 -8.71 -2.01 -1.95
N CYS A 624 -9.91 -1.89 -1.38
CA CYS A 624 -11.06 -1.36 -2.12
C CYS A 624 -10.89 0.13 -2.45
N GLN A 625 -10.44 0.94 -1.48
CA GLN A 625 -10.24 2.38 -1.68
C GLN A 625 -9.14 2.68 -2.71
N GLU A 626 -8.03 1.93 -2.70
CA GLU A 626 -6.97 2.00 -3.72
C GLU A 626 -7.47 1.74 -5.14
N ASN A 627 -8.60 1.06 -5.29
CA ASN A 627 -9.17 0.65 -6.58
C ASN A 627 -10.57 1.28 -6.82
N GLY A 628 -10.85 2.41 -6.19
CA GLY A 628 -12.05 3.24 -6.46
C GLY A 628 -13.37 2.71 -5.92
N LEU A 629 -13.36 1.69 -5.06
CA LEU A 629 -14.57 1.11 -4.45
C LEU A 629 -14.70 1.53 -2.99
N VAL A 630 -15.84 2.13 -2.62
CA VAL A 630 -16.20 2.37 -1.21
C VAL A 630 -16.38 1.02 -0.49
N PRO A 631 -15.63 0.70 0.58
CA PRO A 631 -15.84 -0.53 1.32
C PRO A 631 -17.01 -0.43 2.30
N ILE A 632 -17.94 -1.39 2.23
CA ILE A 632 -18.88 -1.69 3.30
C ILE A 632 -18.22 -2.68 4.26
N VAL A 633 -17.87 -2.19 5.44
CA VAL A 633 -17.26 -2.95 6.53
C VAL A 633 -18.38 -3.65 7.30
N GLU A 634 -18.51 -4.98 7.16
CA GLU A 634 -19.59 -5.80 7.76
C GLU A 634 -19.05 -6.75 8.84
N PRO A 635 -18.85 -6.30 10.09
CA PRO A 635 -18.56 -7.16 11.24
C PRO A 635 -19.87 -7.68 11.84
N GLU A 636 -20.41 -8.78 11.30
CA GLU A 636 -21.66 -9.34 11.82
C GLU A 636 -21.42 -10.17 13.08
N ILE A 637 -21.95 -9.72 14.21
CA ILE A 637 -22.10 -10.54 15.41
C ILE A 637 -23.43 -11.29 15.31
N LEU A 638 -23.36 -12.62 15.31
CA LEU A 638 -24.51 -13.51 15.21
C LEU A 638 -25.41 -13.42 16.45
N THR A 639 -26.72 -13.54 16.23
CA THR A 639 -27.73 -13.51 17.30
C THR A 639 -27.89 -14.87 18.01
N ASP A 640 -27.23 -15.94 17.58
CA ASP A 640 -27.43 -17.29 18.13
C ASP A 640 -27.19 -17.36 19.67
N GLY A 641 -28.10 -18.04 20.38
CA GLY A 641 -27.98 -18.37 21.80
C GLY A 641 -28.87 -17.55 22.74
N ALA A 642 -28.68 -17.74 24.05
CA ALA A 642 -29.53 -17.20 25.12
C ALA A 642 -28.92 -15.97 25.85
N HIS A 643 -28.11 -15.17 25.16
CA HIS A 643 -27.49 -13.98 25.74
C HIS A 643 -28.48 -12.81 25.82
N ASP A 644 -28.31 -11.92 26.81
CA ASP A 644 -29.14 -10.72 26.94
C ASP A 644 -28.64 -9.59 26.01
N ILE A 645 -29.45 -8.53 25.88
CA ILE A 645 -29.09 -7.37 25.04
C ILE A 645 -27.85 -6.64 25.57
N LYS A 646 -27.56 -6.70 26.88
CA LYS A 646 -26.39 -6.05 27.49
C LYS A 646 -25.10 -6.75 27.09
N LYS A 647 -25.08 -8.09 27.03
CA LYS A 647 -23.97 -8.88 26.50
C LYS A 647 -23.78 -8.61 25.00
N CYS A 648 -24.86 -8.52 24.22
CA CYS A 648 -24.77 -8.13 22.80
C CYS A 648 -24.16 -6.71 22.64
N ALA A 649 -24.59 -5.75 23.46
CA ALA A 649 -24.07 -4.38 23.45
C ALA A 649 -22.57 -4.34 23.78
N ALA A 650 -22.16 -4.99 24.87
CA ALA A 650 -20.76 -5.04 25.30
C ALA A 650 -19.85 -5.68 24.23
N VAL A 651 -20.29 -6.79 23.61
CA VAL A 651 -19.54 -7.43 22.52
C VAL A 651 -19.48 -6.53 21.28
N THR A 652 -20.59 -5.89 20.92
CA THR A 652 -20.64 -4.94 19.79
C THR A 652 -19.70 -3.76 20.01
N GLU A 653 -19.63 -3.21 21.22
CA GLU A 653 -18.69 -2.14 21.57
C GLU A 653 -17.23 -2.61 21.45
N THR A 654 -16.87 -3.79 21.99
CA THR A 654 -15.51 -4.34 21.88
C THR A 654 -15.11 -4.58 20.42
N VAL A 655 -15.97 -5.21 19.62
CA VAL A 655 -15.71 -5.53 18.21
C VAL A 655 -15.56 -4.26 17.37
N LEU A 656 -16.47 -3.29 17.51
CA LEU A 656 -16.40 -2.05 16.73
C LEU A 656 -15.18 -1.20 17.12
N ALA A 657 -14.79 -1.16 18.39
CA ALA A 657 -13.56 -0.48 18.82
C ALA A 657 -12.32 -1.11 18.16
N ALA A 658 -12.23 -2.44 18.13
CA ALA A 658 -11.13 -3.15 17.44
C ALA A 658 -11.14 -2.91 15.92
N VAL A 659 -12.31 -2.93 15.28
CA VAL A 659 -12.48 -2.65 13.84
C VAL A 659 -12.02 -1.23 13.50
N TYR A 660 -12.47 -0.19 14.23
CA TYR A 660 -12.05 1.18 13.94
C TYR A 660 -10.58 1.46 14.26
N LYS A 661 -10.00 0.77 15.26
CA LYS A 661 -8.55 0.79 15.49
C LYS A 661 -7.79 0.21 14.30
N ALA A 662 -8.20 -0.96 13.81
CA ALA A 662 -7.58 -1.60 12.65
C ALA A 662 -7.74 -0.75 11.37
N LEU A 663 -8.92 -0.18 11.12
CA LEU A 663 -9.15 0.73 9.98
C LEU A 663 -8.20 1.95 10.03
N ASN A 664 -7.94 2.51 11.22
CA ASN A 664 -7.00 3.61 11.39
C ASN A 664 -5.54 3.19 11.17
N ASP A 665 -5.16 2.01 11.67
CA ASP A 665 -3.82 1.43 11.49
C ASP A 665 -3.51 1.13 10.02
N HIS A 666 -4.52 0.75 9.23
CA HIS A 666 -4.42 0.56 7.77
C HIS A 666 -4.71 1.84 6.96
N HIS A 667 -4.78 2.99 7.63
CA HIS A 667 -4.93 4.33 7.02
C HIS A 667 -6.18 4.51 6.14
N VAL A 668 -7.25 3.77 6.44
CA VAL A 668 -8.51 3.81 5.69
C VAL A 668 -9.21 5.16 5.86
N LEU A 669 -9.60 5.78 4.74
CA LEU A 669 -10.33 7.05 4.70
C LEU A 669 -11.78 6.84 5.14
N LEU A 670 -12.11 7.14 6.39
CA LEU A 670 -13.43 6.84 6.97
C LEU A 670 -14.59 7.54 6.24
N GLU A 671 -14.37 8.75 5.74
CA GLU A 671 -15.33 9.52 4.93
C GLU A 671 -15.70 8.83 3.61
N GLY A 672 -14.86 7.90 3.15
CA GLY A 672 -15.06 7.03 1.99
C GLY A 672 -15.37 5.57 2.37
N THR A 673 -15.94 5.31 3.55
CA THR A 673 -16.40 3.98 4.00
C THR A 673 -17.88 3.97 4.36
N LEU A 674 -18.45 2.79 4.58
CA LEU A 674 -19.73 2.59 5.26
C LEU A 674 -19.60 1.44 6.28
N LEU A 675 -20.34 1.53 7.38
CA LEU A 675 -20.43 0.44 8.36
C LEU A 675 -21.73 -0.34 8.16
N LYS A 676 -21.66 -1.68 8.18
CA LYS A 676 -22.81 -2.58 8.17
C LYS A 676 -22.76 -3.50 9.40
N PRO A 677 -23.16 -3.00 10.58
CA PRO A 677 -23.16 -3.79 11.80
C PRO A 677 -24.49 -4.54 11.94
N ASN A 678 -24.51 -5.55 12.82
CA ASN A 678 -25.75 -6.02 13.43
C ASN A 678 -26.42 -4.88 14.24
N MET A 679 -27.75 -4.95 14.38
CA MET A 679 -28.42 -4.23 15.47
C MET A 679 -28.07 -4.92 16.80
N VAL A 680 -28.12 -4.19 17.90
CA VAL A 680 -27.89 -4.75 19.23
C VAL A 680 -29.21 -5.32 19.74
N THR A 681 -29.29 -6.65 19.82
CA THR A 681 -30.52 -7.39 20.18
C THR A 681 -30.23 -8.44 21.24
N PRO A 682 -31.24 -8.95 21.97
CA PRO A 682 -31.10 -10.22 22.68
C PRO A 682 -30.76 -11.36 21.72
N GLY A 683 -30.19 -12.44 22.25
CA GLY A 683 -29.96 -13.66 21.49
C GLY A 683 -31.24 -14.35 21.03
N SER A 684 -31.14 -15.25 20.05
CA SER A 684 -32.26 -15.96 19.40
C SER A 684 -33.13 -16.74 20.37
N ASP A 685 -32.54 -17.21 21.46
CA ASP A 685 -33.16 -18.08 22.44
C ASP A 685 -33.64 -17.26 23.67
N SER A 686 -33.40 -15.94 23.67
CA SER A 686 -33.80 -14.99 24.71
C SER A 686 -35.17 -14.36 24.42
N PRO A 687 -35.89 -13.85 25.44
CA PRO A 687 -37.10 -13.06 25.24
C PRO A 687 -36.84 -11.83 24.35
N LYS A 688 -37.73 -11.60 23.38
CA LYS A 688 -37.71 -10.37 22.57
C LYS A 688 -37.95 -9.13 23.44
N VAL A 689 -37.33 -8.03 23.06
CA VAL A 689 -37.52 -6.70 23.67
C VAL A 689 -38.14 -5.74 22.64
N THR A 690 -38.59 -4.57 23.08
CA THR A 690 -39.24 -3.60 22.18
C THR A 690 -38.22 -2.88 21.26
N PRO A 691 -38.67 -2.32 20.12
CA PRO A 691 -37.82 -1.55 19.21
C PRO A 691 -37.09 -0.37 19.87
N GLU A 692 -37.71 0.26 20.87
CA GLU A 692 -37.13 1.39 21.62
C GLU A 692 -35.90 0.94 22.42
N VAL A 693 -35.96 -0.25 23.04
CA VAL A 693 -34.84 -0.84 23.78
C VAL A 693 -33.70 -1.22 22.82
N ILE A 694 -34.03 -1.83 21.67
CA ILE A 694 -33.04 -2.12 20.61
C ILE A 694 -32.38 -0.82 20.12
N ALA A 695 -33.16 0.23 19.94
CA ALA A 695 -32.68 1.53 19.50
C ALA A 695 -31.73 2.19 20.50
N GLU A 696 -32.09 2.21 21.78
CA GLU A 696 -31.25 2.77 22.85
C GLU A 696 -29.88 2.07 22.91
N PHE A 697 -29.87 0.73 22.99
CA PHE A 697 -28.63 -0.04 23.06
C PHE A 697 -27.80 0.07 21.78
N THR A 698 -28.43 0.00 20.60
CA THR A 698 -27.71 0.07 19.31
C THR A 698 -27.08 1.45 19.10
N VAL A 699 -27.85 2.53 19.26
CA VAL A 699 -27.32 3.90 19.05
C VAL A 699 -26.27 4.24 20.12
N THR A 700 -26.42 3.74 21.35
CA THR A 700 -25.40 3.92 22.41
C THR A 700 -24.08 3.24 22.07
N ALA A 701 -24.11 1.97 21.63
CA ALA A 701 -22.91 1.24 21.24
C ALA A 701 -22.16 1.93 20.09
N LEU A 702 -22.89 2.37 19.06
CA LEU A 702 -22.32 3.10 17.92
C LEU A 702 -21.71 4.44 18.36
N ARG A 703 -22.40 5.21 19.21
CA ARG A 703 -21.89 6.48 19.77
C ARG A 703 -20.62 6.34 20.62
N ARG A 704 -20.31 5.15 21.13
CA ARG A 704 -19.09 4.87 21.91
C ARG A 704 -17.89 4.46 21.06
N THR A 705 -18.11 4.05 19.80
CA THR A 705 -17.09 3.35 19.00
C THR A 705 -16.86 3.89 17.60
N VAL A 706 -17.91 4.38 16.94
CA VAL A 706 -17.83 4.86 15.56
C VAL A 706 -17.32 6.31 15.54
N PRO A 707 -16.35 6.69 14.68
CA PRO A 707 -15.95 8.08 14.51
C PRO A 707 -16.96 8.89 13.66
N PRO A 708 -17.22 10.18 13.97
CA PRO A 708 -18.10 11.07 13.19
C PRO A 708 -17.81 11.22 11.68
N ALA A 709 -16.62 10.82 11.21
CA ALA A 709 -16.23 10.91 9.81
C ALA A 709 -16.98 9.92 8.88
N VAL A 710 -17.46 8.79 9.40
CA VAL A 710 -18.16 7.75 8.61
C VAL A 710 -19.51 8.29 8.12
N PRO A 711 -19.80 8.41 6.80
CA PRO A 711 -21.01 9.09 6.34
C PRO A 711 -22.32 8.37 6.71
N GLY A 712 -22.32 7.04 6.82
CA GLY A 712 -23.54 6.28 7.11
C GLY A 712 -23.30 4.88 7.65
N ILE A 713 -24.31 4.40 8.37
CA ILE A 713 -24.39 3.07 8.98
C ILE A 713 -25.62 2.38 8.37
N VAL A 714 -25.38 1.30 7.64
CA VAL A 714 -26.37 0.60 6.82
C VAL A 714 -26.62 -0.81 7.37
N PHE A 715 -27.48 -0.93 8.38
CA PHE A 715 -27.63 -2.14 9.19
C PHE A 715 -27.95 -3.39 8.36
N LEU A 716 -27.39 -4.54 8.77
CA LEU A 716 -27.87 -5.85 8.33
C LEU A 716 -29.14 -6.23 9.10
N SER A 717 -30.06 -6.97 8.46
CA SER A 717 -31.30 -7.43 9.12
C SER A 717 -31.08 -8.64 10.04
N GLY A 718 -30.01 -9.41 9.84
CA GLY A 718 -29.79 -10.67 10.55
C GLY A 718 -30.97 -11.62 10.34
N GLY A 719 -31.45 -12.24 11.43
CA GLY A 719 -32.65 -13.09 11.46
C GLY A 719 -33.99 -12.39 11.77
N GLN A 720 -34.00 -11.04 11.86
CA GLN A 720 -35.22 -10.26 12.14
C GLN A 720 -36.23 -10.39 10.99
N SER A 721 -37.54 -10.43 11.29
CA SER A 721 -38.61 -10.34 10.28
C SER A 721 -38.56 -9.03 9.49
N GLU A 722 -39.25 -8.98 8.34
CA GLU A 722 -39.31 -7.78 7.49
C GLU A 722 -39.90 -6.59 8.27
N GLU A 723 -40.89 -6.85 9.14
CA GLU A 723 -41.51 -5.82 9.98
C GLU A 723 -40.61 -5.42 11.18
N GLU A 724 -39.99 -6.38 11.88
CA GLU A 724 -39.09 -6.08 13.00
C GLU A 724 -37.89 -5.23 12.57
N ALA A 725 -37.24 -5.59 11.45
CA ALA A 725 -36.11 -4.84 10.93
C ALA A 725 -36.50 -3.38 10.58
N THR A 726 -37.71 -3.18 10.06
CA THR A 726 -38.27 -1.85 9.76
C THR A 726 -38.57 -1.07 11.05
N LEU A 727 -39.22 -1.70 12.03
CA LEU A 727 -39.59 -1.08 13.30
C LEU A 727 -38.35 -0.67 14.12
N ASN A 728 -37.34 -1.53 14.18
CA ASN A 728 -36.09 -1.26 14.92
C ASN A 728 -35.29 -0.11 14.27
N LEU A 729 -35.20 -0.07 12.94
CA LEU A 729 -34.59 1.05 12.22
C LEU A 729 -35.35 2.37 12.44
N ASN A 730 -36.68 2.32 12.46
CA ASN A 730 -37.53 3.47 12.73
C ASN A 730 -37.35 4.01 14.15
N ALA A 731 -37.27 3.12 15.15
CA ALA A 731 -37.01 3.50 16.54
C ALA A 731 -35.64 4.16 16.71
N MET A 732 -34.58 3.65 16.06
CA MET A 732 -33.25 4.27 16.05
C MET A 732 -33.26 5.69 15.47
N ASN A 733 -34.04 5.92 14.40
CA ASN A 733 -34.14 7.25 13.81
C ASN A 733 -35.01 8.21 14.64
N LYS A 734 -36.06 7.71 15.33
CA LYS A 734 -36.87 8.49 16.28
C LYS A 734 -36.14 8.88 17.57
N LEU A 735 -35.16 8.10 18.03
CA LEU A 735 -34.46 8.34 19.31
C LEU A 735 -33.78 9.73 19.35
N GLU A 736 -34.17 10.59 20.29
CA GLU A 736 -33.70 11.99 20.39
C GLU A 736 -32.29 12.11 21.01
N VAL A 737 -31.29 11.60 20.30
CA VAL A 737 -29.87 11.75 20.63
C VAL A 737 -29.07 12.16 19.40
N LEU A 738 -27.94 12.86 19.59
CA LEU A 738 -27.03 13.20 18.48
C LEU A 738 -26.57 11.91 17.77
N LYS A 739 -26.83 11.84 16.47
CA LYS A 739 -26.41 10.77 15.56
C LYS A 739 -25.63 11.46 14.43
N PRO A 740 -24.29 11.47 14.46
CA PRO A 740 -23.49 12.22 13.46
C PRO A 740 -23.36 11.49 12.11
N TRP A 741 -24.16 10.44 11.89
CA TRP A 741 -24.18 9.57 10.71
C TRP A 741 -25.63 9.32 10.29
N THR A 742 -25.87 9.06 9.00
CA THR A 742 -27.17 8.51 8.58
C THR A 742 -27.33 7.08 9.07
N LEU A 743 -28.45 6.76 9.73
CA LEU A 743 -28.83 5.39 10.10
C LEU A 743 -29.83 4.83 9.07
N SER A 744 -29.39 3.87 8.26
CA SER A 744 -30.14 3.28 7.16
C SER A 744 -29.99 1.74 7.12
N PHE A 745 -30.44 1.10 6.05
CA PHE A 745 -30.50 -0.36 5.88
C PHE A 745 -29.56 -0.87 4.79
N SER A 746 -29.07 -2.10 4.94
CA SER A 746 -28.51 -2.94 3.89
C SER A 746 -29.11 -4.35 4.01
N PHE A 747 -30.34 -4.48 3.52
CA PHE A 747 -31.21 -5.61 3.81
C PHE A 747 -31.31 -6.58 2.61
N GLY A 748 -31.14 -7.87 2.91
CA GLY A 748 -31.40 -8.97 1.98
C GLY A 748 -32.75 -9.60 2.28
N ARG A 749 -32.76 -10.55 3.24
CA ARG A 749 -33.98 -11.27 3.66
C ARG A 749 -35.14 -10.32 4.01
N ALA A 750 -34.87 -9.23 4.72
CA ALA A 750 -35.89 -8.26 5.17
C ALA A 750 -36.51 -7.36 4.07
N LEU A 751 -35.98 -7.40 2.83
CA LEU A 751 -36.58 -6.76 1.64
C LEU A 751 -37.11 -7.77 0.62
N GLN A 752 -36.73 -9.05 0.72
CA GLN A 752 -36.95 -10.04 -0.34
C GLN A 752 -37.91 -11.17 0.03
N LYS A 753 -38.19 -11.49 1.31
CA LYS A 753 -38.93 -12.71 1.67
C LYS A 753 -40.37 -12.70 1.15
N SER A 754 -41.14 -11.65 1.41
CA SER A 754 -42.52 -11.56 0.94
C SER A 754 -42.57 -11.48 -0.59
N THR A 755 -41.68 -10.71 -1.20
CA THR A 755 -41.48 -10.66 -2.67
C THR A 755 -41.26 -12.05 -3.27
N LEU A 756 -40.34 -12.83 -2.71
CA LEU A 756 -39.99 -14.18 -3.15
C LEU A 756 -41.17 -15.14 -3.00
N LYS A 757 -41.85 -15.14 -1.84
CA LYS A 757 -43.08 -15.93 -1.61
C LYS A 757 -44.21 -15.57 -2.57
N THR A 758 -44.40 -14.28 -2.88
CA THR A 758 -45.43 -13.82 -3.82
C THR A 758 -45.09 -14.19 -5.27
N TRP A 759 -43.83 -14.10 -5.67
CA TRP A 759 -43.38 -14.47 -7.01
C TRP A 759 -43.54 -15.97 -7.27
N ALA A 760 -43.07 -16.83 -6.34
CA ALA A 760 -43.14 -18.29 -6.46
C ALA A 760 -42.59 -18.86 -7.79
N GLY A 761 -41.63 -18.19 -8.42
CA GLY A 761 -41.04 -18.58 -9.71
C GLY A 761 -41.91 -18.33 -10.94
N LYS A 762 -43.06 -17.65 -10.79
CA LYS A 762 -44.10 -17.56 -11.82
C LYS A 762 -44.11 -16.20 -12.51
N LYS A 763 -44.14 -16.19 -13.85
CA LYS A 763 -44.13 -14.95 -14.65
C LYS A 763 -45.40 -14.12 -14.42
N GLU A 764 -46.54 -14.77 -14.26
CA GLU A 764 -47.84 -14.16 -13.96
C GLU A 764 -47.93 -13.50 -12.57
N ASN A 765 -46.93 -13.71 -11.70
CA ASN A 765 -46.85 -13.11 -10.37
C ASN A 765 -45.84 -11.95 -10.26
N VAL A 766 -45.09 -11.63 -11.33
CA VAL A 766 -44.00 -10.63 -11.29
C VAL A 766 -44.50 -9.26 -10.80
N GLU A 767 -45.56 -8.72 -11.38
CA GLU A 767 -46.13 -7.41 -10.99
C GLU A 767 -46.58 -7.40 -9.52
N LYS A 768 -47.24 -8.46 -9.05
CA LYS A 768 -47.69 -8.59 -7.65
C LYS A 768 -46.51 -8.64 -6.69
N ALA A 769 -45.46 -9.37 -7.04
CA ALA A 769 -44.24 -9.44 -6.24
C ALA A 769 -43.49 -8.09 -6.22
N GLN A 770 -43.49 -7.36 -7.34
CA GLN A 770 -42.91 -6.02 -7.43
C GLN A 770 -43.65 -4.98 -6.56
N GLU A 771 -44.98 -5.01 -6.51
CA GLU A 771 -45.76 -4.18 -5.58
C GLU A 771 -45.47 -4.53 -4.10
N VAL A 772 -45.28 -5.82 -3.77
CA VAL A 772 -44.86 -6.25 -2.42
C VAL A 772 -43.44 -5.76 -2.09
N PHE A 773 -42.52 -5.80 -3.05
CA PHE A 773 -41.17 -5.27 -2.91
C PHE A 773 -41.19 -3.75 -2.67
N LEU A 774 -42.02 -3.01 -3.42
CA LEU A 774 -42.23 -1.58 -3.23
C LEU A 774 -42.70 -1.22 -1.82
N VAL A 775 -43.66 -1.98 -1.26
CA VAL A 775 -44.16 -1.79 0.11
C VAL A 775 -43.04 -1.91 1.14
N ARG A 776 -42.06 -2.81 0.92
CA ARG A 776 -40.90 -2.96 1.82
C ARG A 776 -39.81 -1.92 1.58
N CYS A 777 -39.52 -1.54 0.33
CA CYS A 777 -38.61 -0.43 0.03
C CYS A 777 -39.10 0.89 0.62
N LYS A 778 -40.39 1.21 0.46
CA LYS A 778 -40.99 2.43 1.02
C LYS A 778 -41.03 2.40 2.56
N ALA A 779 -41.44 1.28 3.17
CA ALA A 779 -41.48 1.18 4.63
C ALA A 779 -40.10 1.37 5.28
N ASN A 780 -39.06 0.82 4.67
CA ASN A 780 -37.68 1.01 5.15
C ASN A 780 -37.16 2.42 4.87
N SER A 781 -37.53 3.05 3.76
CA SER A 781 -37.27 4.48 3.50
C SER A 781 -37.89 5.37 4.60
N ASP A 782 -39.18 5.19 4.89
CA ASP A 782 -39.87 5.91 5.97
C ASP A 782 -39.22 5.64 7.35
N ALA A 783 -38.69 4.44 7.58
CA ALA A 783 -37.94 4.09 8.79
C ALA A 783 -36.59 4.82 8.91
N THR A 784 -35.87 5.07 7.80
CA THR A 784 -34.65 5.92 7.84
C THR A 784 -34.95 7.36 8.28
N LEU A 785 -36.19 7.82 8.10
CA LEU A 785 -36.64 9.16 8.46
C LEU A 785 -37.33 9.22 9.83
N GLY A 786 -37.45 8.09 10.53
CA GLY A 786 -38.23 8.00 11.77
C GLY A 786 -39.74 8.20 11.58
N LYS A 787 -40.25 8.02 10.36
CA LYS A 787 -41.64 8.32 9.96
C LYS A 787 -42.51 7.07 9.75
N TYR A 788 -41.94 5.87 9.88
CA TYR A 788 -42.74 4.65 9.74
C TYR A 788 -43.77 4.54 10.88
N ALA A 789 -45.03 4.34 10.50
CA ALA A 789 -46.18 4.30 11.42
C ALA A 789 -46.62 2.85 11.78
N GLY A 790 -46.02 1.83 11.15
CA GLY A 790 -46.46 0.44 11.27
C GLY A 790 -47.70 0.11 10.44
N GLY A 791 -48.04 -1.18 10.34
CA GLY A 791 -49.35 -1.64 9.84
C GLY A 791 -49.51 -1.71 8.31
N GLY A 792 -48.42 -1.62 7.55
CA GLY A 792 -48.46 -1.66 6.08
C GLY A 792 -48.42 -3.06 5.45
N THR A 793 -48.51 -4.13 6.24
CA THR A 793 -48.01 -5.46 5.85
C THR A 793 -48.85 -6.60 6.43
N GLY A 794 -49.20 -7.57 5.58
CA GLY A 794 -49.86 -8.81 6.00
C GLY A 794 -48.93 -9.74 6.78
N GLY A 795 -49.49 -10.74 7.46
CA GLY A 795 -48.79 -11.57 8.45
C GLY A 795 -47.51 -12.29 7.99
N LEU A 796 -47.29 -12.46 6.69
CA LEU A 796 -46.04 -12.99 6.12
C LEU A 796 -44.80 -12.15 6.50
N ALA A 797 -44.95 -10.83 6.63
CA ALA A 797 -43.86 -9.91 6.94
C ALA A 797 -43.43 -9.96 8.41
N SER A 798 -44.25 -10.52 9.30
CA SER A 798 -43.99 -10.68 10.73
C SER A 798 -43.34 -12.04 11.09
N GLU A 799 -43.20 -12.95 10.12
CA GLU A 799 -42.50 -14.22 10.33
C GLU A 799 -40.99 -14.01 10.50
N SER A 800 -40.39 -14.60 11.53
CA SER A 800 -38.94 -14.62 11.75
C SER A 800 -38.15 -15.12 10.53
N LEU A 801 -36.93 -14.61 10.35
CA LEU A 801 -35.97 -14.97 9.29
C LEU A 801 -34.73 -15.68 9.87
N PHE A 802 -34.76 -16.04 11.16
CA PHE A 802 -33.64 -16.65 11.84
C PHE A 802 -33.44 -18.10 11.38
N GLU A 803 -32.19 -18.45 11.09
CA GLU A 803 -31.73 -19.79 10.77
C GLU A 803 -30.50 -20.05 11.65
N LYS A 804 -30.57 -21.07 12.51
CA LYS A 804 -29.49 -21.37 13.47
C LYS A 804 -28.21 -21.76 12.75
N GLY A 805 -27.08 -21.12 13.10
CA GLY A 805 -25.78 -21.39 12.48
C GLY A 805 -25.70 -21.01 10.99
N TYR A 806 -26.41 -19.96 10.55
CA TYR A 806 -26.48 -19.57 9.14
C TYR A 806 -25.11 -19.21 8.51
N LYS A 807 -24.61 -20.08 7.63
CA LYS A 807 -23.45 -19.85 6.75
C LYS A 807 -23.91 -19.52 5.31
N TYR A 808 -23.30 -18.48 4.71
CA TYR A 808 -23.58 -17.90 3.37
C TYR A 808 -22.89 -18.63 2.21
#